data_AF-A0A8B8AX80-F1
#
_entry.id   AF-A0A8B8AX80-F1
#
_cell.length_a   1.000
_cell.length_b   1.000
_cell.length_c   1.000
_cell.angle_alpha   90.00
_cell.angle_beta   90.00
_cell.angle_gamma   90.00
#
_symmetry.space_group_name_H-M   'P 1'
#
loop_
_entity.id
_entity.type
_entity.pdbx_description
1 polymer ?
#
loop_
_entity_poly.entity_id
_entity_poly.type
_entity_poly.pdbx_seq_one_letter_code
_entity_poly.pdbx_strand_id
1 'polypeptide(L)'
;MTKAKHLATVLCTKSMARLALLVVAYVLGLTILEVDGTCRNYCDYRSTGQGTKPCTKKQSQQGTSYRRCGLLWASRCKKGTYTYYSTVNACCKRTCRVNGRWEDWSSWSLYSSCSRSCGTGTKKYVRKRHCTNPSPKNGGNSCYGRSVEYKHRTCFNKYCPVNCHWRSWGSWSYQGGCSVSCGGGTRTIIRTRSSSEARYGGKVCSGKSQQTRKRRCNVNPCSEDGGWSSWSSWKKLGTCPVTCGVGETKYVRTRACDNPTPSRGGKDCEGSKTDIAMKMCSTTACPAQEPTQCKARTCSQHGKCGCTFGFYGNGFTCKGSRGKRFLLLFMETISDLQSDLANNRSTEIHVAALADSKLTLKSSSENIKSLPFSAGKAISQGVSKLEIPVSFRTTDLKTERKAIMLESSTPVSVVTLNHDGYSSDSSLILPVERLGRKYVVGSTDPFSNRDKAHSSQVAIAALQDKTTVTVKLKFKSNSSLAYQNKQYFSGDKIAVNLNRFESFQLSERTDLTGTFVEANHPVAVFAGNRCNKLQRYGFCSHLMEQLPPIEDLDTEYIVPPSLETSGTRIRMVASQRTKVEFFFNGGKREKILEPGTYKDAEFHGEHSVHLKADKPLMVLSFAIRMARGGEGDPYMSLVPGFNQYLCQYFVLVPGGYTKNFLSIIMKADSKSSLRIDGKQLSKDDTVSEIKVVASHDNYLVYVVRTRPGGHKVETLDNSRFGLMIHGQTDGDSYGYAANVVKVS
;
A
#
# COMPACT_ATOMS: atom_id res chain seq x y z
N MET A 1 -17.33 -56.38 25.82
CA MET A 1 -17.96 -57.56 26.48
C MET A 1 -19.17 -58.03 25.67
N THR A 2 -19.70 -59.20 26.01
CA THR A 2 -20.78 -59.98 25.40
C THR A 2 -22.14 -59.32 25.13
N LYS A 3 -22.84 -59.88 24.11
CA LYS A 3 -24.32 -60.06 23.98
C LYS A 3 -25.19 -58.81 23.69
N ALA A 4 -26.40 -58.88 23.12
CA ALA A 4 -27.07 -59.87 22.22
C ALA A 4 -28.43 -59.31 21.70
N LYS A 5 -29.16 -60.09 20.86
CA LYS A 5 -30.63 -60.42 20.87
C LYS A 5 -31.69 -59.36 21.30
N HIS A 6 -32.95 -59.35 20.84
CA HIS A 6 -33.70 -59.94 19.69
C HIS A 6 -35.18 -59.49 19.82
N LEU A 7 -35.96 -59.43 18.72
CA LEU A 7 -37.45 -59.36 18.69
C LEU A 7 -38.12 -58.13 19.40
N ALA A 8 -39.45 -57.94 19.38
CA ALA A 8 -40.43 -57.88 18.26
C ALA A 8 -41.86 -57.57 18.80
N THR A 9 -42.83 -57.30 17.90
CA THR A 9 -44.30 -57.55 18.07
C THR A 9 -45.07 -56.68 19.11
N VAL A 10 -46.41 -56.47 19.10
CA VAL A 10 -47.55 -57.06 18.33
C VAL A 10 -48.85 -56.18 18.32
N LEU A 11 -49.64 -56.22 17.22
CA LEU A 11 -51.10 -55.92 17.06
C LEU A 11 -51.65 -54.52 17.49
N CYS A 12 -52.90 -54.08 17.21
CA CYS A 12 -54.18 -54.72 16.81
C CYS A 12 -55.18 -53.66 16.22
N THR A 13 -56.17 -53.82 15.32
CA THR A 13 -56.49 -54.70 14.15
C THR A 13 -57.19 -53.80 13.08
N LYS A 14 -58.35 -53.96 12.37
CA LYS A 14 -59.43 -54.97 12.19
C LYS A 14 -60.30 -54.63 10.94
N SER A 15 -60.99 -55.62 10.33
CA SER A 15 -62.05 -55.50 9.28
C SER A 15 -61.66 -54.99 7.86
N MET A 16 -62.18 -55.52 6.73
CA MET A 16 -63.05 -56.70 6.53
C MET A 16 -62.98 -57.28 5.08
N ALA A 17 -62.94 -58.62 4.95
CA ALA A 17 -63.40 -59.49 3.83
C ALA A 17 -62.75 -59.35 2.41
N ARG A 18 -62.63 -60.38 1.53
CA ARG A 18 -63.03 -61.82 1.46
C ARG A 18 -61.95 -62.67 0.71
N LEU A 19 -61.81 -63.98 1.04
CA LEU A 19 -61.49 -65.21 0.24
C LEU A 19 -60.42 -65.17 -0.92
N ALA A 20 -59.68 -66.22 -1.37
CA ALA A 20 -59.37 -67.64 -1.02
C ALA A 20 -58.41 -68.19 -2.15
N LEU A 21 -57.70 -69.35 -2.15
CA LEU A 21 -57.17 -70.34 -1.17
C LEU A 21 -56.15 -71.29 -1.89
N LEU A 22 -55.12 -71.80 -1.18
CA LEU A 22 -54.30 -73.03 -1.45
C LEU A 22 -53.46 -73.16 -2.77
N VAL A 23 -52.71 -74.26 -3.01
CA VAL A 23 -51.40 -74.67 -2.39
C VAL A 23 -50.72 -75.86 -3.13
N VAL A 24 -49.37 -75.82 -3.22
CA VAL A 24 -48.33 -76.90 -3.39
C VAL A 24 -48.64 -78.26 -4.09
N ALA A 25 -48.00 -78.46 -5.27
CA ALA A 25 -47.25 -79.63 -5.84
C ALA A 25 -47.72 -81.11 -5.72
N TYR A 26 -47.36 -81.95 -6.73
CA TYR A 26 -46.44 -83.12 -6.70
C TYR A 26 -46.63 -84.10 -7.92
N VAL A 27 -45.65 -84.99 -8.18
CA VAL A 27 -45.64 -86.19 -9.07
C VAL A 27 -45.67 -86.05 -10.62
N LEU A 28 -44.51 -86.40 -11.22
CA LEU A 28 -44.21 -87.20 -12.45
C LEU A 28 -45.21 -87.33 -13.63
N GLY A 29 -44.65 -87.27 -14.87
CA GLY A 29 -44.74 -88.45 -15.77
C GLY A 29 -45.43 -88.33 -17.14
N LEU A 30 -44.64 -88.01 -18.19
CA LEU A 30 -44.72 -88.54 -19.57
C LEU A 30 -46.08 -88.64 -20.32
N THR A 31 -46.33 -87.62 -21.14
CA THR A 31 -46.82 -87.62 -22.54
C THR A 31 -47.12 -88.94 -23.28
N ILE A 32 -48.25 -88.95 -24.04
CA ILE A 32 -48.51 -89.62 -25.33
C ILE A 32 -49.68 -88.80 -26.00
N LEU A 33 -49.55 -88.17 -27.18
CA LEU A 33 -49.82 -88.66 -28.56
C LEU A 33 -51.16 -89.45 -28.70
N GLU A 34 -52.03 -89.28 -29.71
CA GLU A 34 -52.03 -88.38 -30.87
C GLU A 34 -53.46 -88.14 -31.41
N VAL A 35 -53.54 -87.48 -32.58
CA VAL A 35 -54.71 -87.20 -33.45
C VAL A 35 -55.93 -88.14 -33.33
N ASP A 36 -57.12 -87.54 -33.32
CA ASP A 36 -58.23 -88.05 -34.13
C ASP A 36 -58.91 -86.88 -34.89
N GLY A 37 -59.57 -87.16 -36.01
CA GLY A 37 -60.09 -86.11 -36.91
C GLY A 37 -61.18 -86.58 -37.87
N THR A 38 -62.30 -85.85 -37.87
CA THR A 38 -63.42 -86.04 -38.82
C THR A 38 -63.91 -84.69 -39.37
N CYS A 39 -64.52 -84.71 -40.56
CA CYS A 39 -64.71 -83.51 -41.38
C CYS A 39 -66.10 -82.83 -41.23
N ARG A 40 -66.05 -81.48 -41.13
CA ARG A 40 -66.91 -80.44 -41.76
C ARG A 40 -68.32 -80.84 -42.28
N ASN A 41 -69.37 -80.02 -42.13
CA ASN A 41 -69.38 -78.54 -42.17
C ASN A 41 -70.66 -77.90 -41.56
N TYR A 42 -70.75 -76.56 -41.65
CA TYR A 42 -71.92 -75.68 -41.38
C TYR A 42 -72.28 -75.29 -39.93
N CYS A 43 -72.96 -74.14 -39.82
CA CYS A 43 -72.84 -73.17 -38.71
C CYS A 43 -74.20 -72.63 -38.24
N ASP A 44 -74.39 -72.29 -36.96
CA ASP A 44 -75.31 -71.18 -36.62
C ASP A 44 -74.98 -70.42 -35.32
N TYR A 45 -75.56 -69.23 -35.26
CA TYR A 45 -76.17 -68.47 -34.14
C TYR A 45 -75.99 -68.94 -32.68
N ARG A 46 -75.98 -68.02 -31.70
CA ARG A 46 -76.33 -66.56 -31.62
C ARG A 46 -75.48 -65.99 -30.45
N SER A 47 -75.21 -64.71 -30.21
CA SER A 47 -75.48 -63.36 -30.78
C SER A 47 -74.59 -62.39 -29.94
N THR A 48 -74.20 -61.15 -30.28
CA THR A 48 -74.37 -60.15 -31.36
C THR A 48 -73.32 -59.06 -31.08
N GLY A 49 -72.76 -58.28 -32.00
CA GLY A 49 -72.82 -58.19 -33.47
C GLY A 49 -71.57 -57.42 -33.97
N GLN A 50 -71.44 -56.97 -35.22
CA GLN A 50 -72.40 -56.89 -36.33
C GLN A 50 -71.71 -57.17 -37.68
N GLY A 51 -72.42 -57.78 -38.62
CA GLY A 51 -72.10 -57.78 -40.07
C GLY A 51 -71.06 -58.83 -40.53
N THR A 52 -71.35 -59.75 -41.45
CA THR A 52 -72.53 -59.95 -42.34
C THR A 52 -73.19 -61.33 -42.19
N LYS A 53 -74.40 -61.48 -42.75
CA LYS A 53 -75.32 -62.64 -42.72
C LYS A 53 -74.82 -63.85 -43.58
N PRO A 54 -75.42 -65.07 -43.53
CA PRO A 54 -76.24 -65.74 -42.47
C PRO A 54 -76.01 -67.29 -42.27
N CYS A 55 -76.61 -67.87 -41.19
CA CYS A 55 -77.37 -69.17 -41.08
C CYS A 55 -76.86 -70.52 -41.69
N THR A 56 -77.31 -71.74 -41.29
CA THR A 56 -77.89 -72.29 -40.03
C THR A 56 -77.62 -73.82 -39.91
N LYS A 57 -77.12 -74.31 -38.75
CA LYS A 57 -77.12 -75.71 -38.29
C LYS A 57 -78.52 -76.18 -37.85
N LYS A 58 -78.90 -77.42 -38.19
CA LYS A 58 -79.22 -78.50 -37.22
C LYS A 58 -79.57 -79.84 -37.90
N GLN A 59 -79.70 -80.90 -37.09
CA GLN A 59 -80.10 -82.24 -37.50
C GLN A 59 -81.63 -82.35 -37.69
N SER A 60 -82.02 -83.23 -38.61
CA SER A 60 -83.22 -84.09 -38.61
C SER A 60 -84.56 -83.53 -38.11
N GLN A 61 -85.57 -83.58 -38.98
CA GLN A 61 -86.62 -84.63 -38.91
C GLN A 61 -87.30 -84.75 -40.29
N GLN A 62 -88.12 -85.80 -40.47
CA GLN A 62 -88.77 -86.20 -41.73
C GLN A 62 -87.78 -86.74 -42.80
N GLY A 63 -88.21 -87.73 -43.58
CA GLY A 63 -87.45 -88.29 -44.71
C GLY A 63 -87.87 -87.65 -46.04
N THR A 64 -87.15 -87.77 -47.14
CA THR A 64 -85.94 -88.57 -47.46
C THR A 64 -85.01 -87.71 -48.35
N SER A 65 -83.75 -88.04 -48.65
CA SER A 65 -82.92 -89.24 -48.48
C SER A 65 -81.49 -88.81 -48.04
N TYR A 66 -80.40 -89.60 -48.01
CA TYR A 66 -80.09 -91.00 -48.31
C TYR A 66 -79.11 -91.53 -47.22
N ARG A 67 -78.67 -92.80 -47.29
CA ARG A 67 -77.62 -93.34 -46.40
C ARG A 67 -76.80 -94.46 -47.06
N ARG A 68 -75.53 -94.59 -46.65
CA ARG A 68 -74.97 -95.86 -46.10
C ARG A 68 -73.61 -95.64 -45.44
N CYS A 69 -73.53 -95.99 -44.16
CA CYS A 69 -72.31 -96.46 -43.50
C CYS A 69 -72.52 -97.96 -43.20
N GLY A 70 -71.46 -98.72 -42.97
CA GLY A 70 -71.55 -100.15 -42.61
C GLY A 70 -70.99 -100.45 -41.23
N LEU A 71 -71.60 -101.40 -40.52
CA LEU A 71 -71.00 -102.17 -39.41
C LEU A 71 -71.92 -103.35 -39.01
N LEU A 72 -71.30 -104.46 -38.60
CA LEU A 72 -71.86 -105.60 -37.84
C LEU A 72 -72.90 -106.53 -38.51
N TRP A 73 -73.16 -107.67 -37.85
CA TRP A 73 -73.79 -108.89 -38.40
C TRP A 73 -75.26 -109.14 -37.97
N ALA A 74 -75.96 -109.91 -38.80
CA ALA A 74 -77.02 -110.89 -38.49
C ALA A 74 -78.46 -110.45 -38.07
N SER A 75 -79.36 -110.34 -39.07
CA SER A 75 -80.71 -110.98 -39.16
C SER A 75 -81.41 -110.49 -40.46
N ARG A 76 -81.71 -111.29 -41.51
CA ARG A 76 -82.68 -112.40 -41.70
C ARG A 76 -84.13 -112.00 -41.38
N CYS A 77 -85.17 -112.30 -42.18
CA CYS A 77 -85.37 -113.20 -43.35
C CYS A 77 -86.69 -112.79 -44.11
N LYS A 78 -87.16 -113.25 -45.29
CA LYS A 78 -86.76 -114.20 -46.38
C LYS A 78 -87.67 -113.93 -47.64
N LYS A 79 -87.50 -114.71 -48.73
CA LYS A 79 -88.32 -114.89 -49.98
C LYS A 79 -87.96 -113.95 -51.16
N GLY A 80 -87.76 -114.42 -52.40
CA GLY A 80 -87.72 -115.79 -53.00
C GLY A 80 -87.03 -115.73 -54.39
N THR A 81 -86.82 -116.77 -55.21
CA THR A 81 -87.21 -118.21 -55.21
C THR A 81 -86.36 -118.99 -56.24
N TYR A 82 -85.82 -120.18 -55.87
CA TYR A 82 -85.47 -121.33 -56.77
C TYR A 82 -84.37 -121.10 -57.86
N THR A 83 -83.89 -122.01 -58.74
CA THR A 83 -83.40 -123.44 -58.75
C THR A 83 -82.54 -123.65 -60.05
N TYR A 84 -81.75 -124.69 -60.40
CA TYR A 84 -81.39 -126.02 -59.85
C TYR A 84 -80.06 -126.59 -60.48
N TYR A 85 -79.29 -127.40 -59.73
CA TYR A 85 -78.39 -128.52 -60.15
C TYR A 85 -77.23 -128.26 -61.17
N SER A 86 -76.49 -129.32 -61.55
CA SER A 86 -75.13 -129.32 -62.16
C SER A 86 -74.99 -130.23 -63.40
N THR A 87 -73.93 -130.07 -64.23
CA THR A 87 -73.05 -131.16 -64.75
C THR A 87 -71.89 -130.75 -65.72
N VAL A 88 -70.74 -131.46 -65.61
CA VAL A 88 -69.56 -131.76 -66.50
C VAL A 88 -68.98 -130.91 -67.68
N ASN A 89 -67.63 -130.99 -67.79
CA ASN A 89 -66.71 -130.95 -68.98
C ASN A 89 -66.47 -129.59 -69.73
N ALA A 90 -65.30 -129.24 -70.32
CA ALA A 90 -64.08 -129.98 -70.72
C ALA A 90 -62.72 -129.15 -70.69
N CYS A 91 -61.60 -129.72 -71.21
CA CYS A 91 -60.17 -129.29 -71.19
C CYS A 91 -59.81 -127.92 -71.87
N CYS A 92 -58.63 -127.25 -71.70
CA CYS A 92 -57.23 -127.73 -71.85
C CYS A 92 -56.09 -126.80 -71.26
N LYS A 93 -54.79 -127.04 -71.57
CA LYS A 93 -53.53 -126.64 -70.84
C LYS A 93 -52.83 -125.30 -71.21
N ARG A 94 -52.04 -124.67 -70.28
CA ARG A 94 -50.60 -124.21 -70.44
C ARG A 94 -49.96 -123.35 -69.29
N THR A 95 -48.80 -123.79 -68.74
CA THR A 95 -47.61 -123.03 -68.17
C THR A 95 -47.72 -121.95 -67.05
N CYS A 96 -46.66 -121.80 -66.22
CA CYS A 96 -46.64 -121.01 -64.95
C CYS A 96 -45.64 -119.82 -64.86
N ARG A 97 -45.79 -118.98 -63.81
CA ARG A 97 -45.23 -117.60 -63.60
C ARG A 97 -44.25 -117.51 -62.40
N VAL A 98 -43.33 -116.54 -62.34
CA VAL A 98 -42.40 -116.33 -61.18
C VAL A 98 -42.25 -114.86 -60.78
N ASN A 99 -42.65 -114.50 -59.55
CA ASN A 99 -42.56 -113.14 -58.99
C ASN A 99 -41.21 -112.88 -58.27
N GLY A 100 -40.73 -111.64 -58.29
CA GLY A 100 -39.45 -111.27 -57.66
C GLY A 100 -39.54 -110.88 -56.17
N ARG A 101 -38.39 -110.84 -55.49
CA ARG A 101 -38.26 -110.45 -54.07
C ARG A 101 -37.03 -109.56 -53.81
N TRP A 102 -37.13 -108.73 -52.77
CA TRP A 102 -36.07 -107.81 -52.33
C TRP A 102 -34.90 -108.56 -51.68
N GLU A 103 -33.69 -108.03 -51.83
CA GLU A 103 -32.57 -108.29 -50.94
C GLU A 103 -32.68 -107.47 -49.62
N ASP A 104 -31.78 -107.72 -48.68
CA ASP A 104 -31.69 -106.98 -47.42
C ASP A 104 -31.17 -105.55 -47.58
N TRP A 105 -31.47 -104.70 -46.60
CA TRP A 105 -31.05 -103.30 -46.61
C TRP A 105 -29.56 -103.12 -46.30
N SER A 106 -28.90 -102.23 -47.04
CA SER A 106 -27.56 -101.76 -46.72
C SER A 106 -27.46 -101.16 -45.32
N SER A 107 -26.22 -101.05 -44.81
CA SER A 107 -25.94 -100.25 -43.62
C SER A 107 -26.28 -98.76 -43.84
N TRP A 108 -26.45 -98.02 -42.74
CA TRP A 108 -26.79 -96.60 -42.73
C TRP A 108 -25.55 -95.71 -42.88
N SER A 109 -25.42 -94.99 -43.99
CA SER A 109 -24.34 -94.01 -44.22
C SER A 109 -24.80 -92.57 -43.93
N LEU A 110 -23.87 -91.67 -43.61
CA LEU A 110 -24.17 -90.25 -43.33
C LEU A 110 -24.46 -89.51 -44.65
N TYR A 111 -25.54 -88.71 -44.66
CA TYR A 111 -26.00 -87.96 -45.84
C TYR A 111 -25.87 -86.42 -45.68
N SER A 112 -25.80 -85.88 -44.45
CA SER A 112 -25.65 -84.43 -44.25
C SER A 112 -24.85 -84.02 -43.00
N SER A 113 -24.31 -82.80 -43.04
CA SER A 113 -23.85 -82.07 -41.86
C SER A 113 -25.03 -81.64 -40.96
N CYS A 114 -24.72 -81.01 -39.82
CA CYS A 114 -25.73 -80.57 -38.84
C CYS A 114 -26.45 -79.30 -39.33
N SER A 115 -27.79 -79.29 -39.29
CA SER A 115 -28.63 -78.22 -39.87
C SER A 115 -28.52 -76.84 -39.20
N ARG A 116 -27.62 -76.63 -38.23
CA ARG A 116 -27.38 -75.37 -37.53
C ARG A 116 -25.91 -75.19 -37.14
N SER A 117 -25.44 -73.94 -37.19
CA SER A 117 -24.06 -73.52 -36.85
C SER A 117 -23.83 -73.27 -35.35
N CYS A 118 -24.90 -73.08 -34.57
CA CYS A 118 -24.92 -73.08 -33.11
C CYS A 118 -26.28 -73.61 -32.60
N GLY A 119 -26.32 -74.07 -31.36
CA GLY A 119 -27.47 -74.74 -30.76
C GLY A 119 -27.71 -76.15 -31.31
N THR A 120 -28.93 -76.64 -31.10
CA THR A 120 -29.39 -77.97 -31.52
C THR A 120 -30.01 -77.93 -32.92
N GLY A 121 -29.56 -78.84 -33.79
CA GLY A 121 -30.06 -79.10 -35.15
C GLY A 121 -30.15 -80.60 -35.44
N THR A 122 -30.17 -80.98 -36.73
CA THR A 122 -30.36 -82.38 -37.18
C THR A 122 -29.36 -82.78 -38.27
N LYS A 123 -28.94 -84.05 -38.30
CA LYS A 123 -28.21 -84.73 -39.39
C LYS A 123 -29.08 -85.81 -40.04
N LYS A 124 -28.86 -86.09 -41.32
CA LYS A 124 -29.57 -87.13 -42.10
C LYS A 124 -28.63 -88.29 -42.46
N TYR A 125 -29.17 -89.51 -42.52
CA TYR A 125 -28.52 -90.77 -42.90
C TYR A 125 -29.37 -91.50 -43.96
N VAL A 126 -28.78 -92.37 -44.77
CA VAL A 126 -29.43 -93.09 -45.89
C VAL A 126 -29.05 -94.58 -45.95
N ARG A 127 -29.94 -95.45 -46.47
CA ARG A 127 -29.65 -96.83 -46.87
C ARG A 127 -30.48 -97.28 -48.09
N LYS A 128 -30.06 -98.36 -48.78
CA LYS A 128 -30.66 -98.84 -50.05
C LYS A 128 -30.82 -100.37 -50.11
N ARG A 129 -31.61 -100.88 -51.08
CA ARG A 129 -31.74 -102.30 -51.48
C ARG A 129 -32.30 -102.48 -52.90
N HIS A 130 -32.07 -103.63 -53.51
CA HIS A 130 -32.45 -103.98 -54.89
C HIS A 130 -33.38 -105.23 -54.99
N CYS A 131 -34.05 -105.37 -56.13
CA CYS A 131 -35.11 -106.37 -56.39
C CYS A 131 -34.55 -107.54 -57.23
N THR A 132 -33.79 -108.41 -56.56
CA THR A 132 -32.78 -109.28 -57.19
C THR A 132 -32.83 -110.74 -56.74
N ASN A 133 -33.55 -111.07 -55.64
CA ASN A 133 -33.41 -112.35 -54.95
C ASN A 133 -34.75 -113.12 -54.74
N PRO A 134 -35.38 -113.67 -55.81
CA PRO A 134 -34.96 -113.62 -57.22
C PRO A 134 -35.52 -112.38 -57.94
N SER A 135 -35.01 -112.09 -59.13
CA SER A 135 -35.64 -111.16 -60.09
C SER A 135 -36.90 -111.78 -60.72
N PRO A 136 -37.94 -110.99 -61.07
CA PRO A 136 -39.16 -111.52 -61.70
C PRO A 136 -38.91 -112.12 -63.09
N LYS A 137 -39.63 -113.19 -63.44
CA LYS A 137 -39.55 -113.85 -64.76
C LYS A 137 -40.93 -114.37 -65.24
N ASN A 138 -41.02 -114.66 -66.54
CA ASN A 138 -42.22 -115.16 -67.21
C ASN A 138 -43.48 -114.31 -66.92
N GLY A 139 -43.31 -112.98 -66.92
CA GLY A 139 -44.37 -112.01 -66.65
C GLY A 139 -44.79 -111.89 -65.18
N GLY A 140 -44.04 -112.44 -64.22
CA GLY A 140 -44.31 -112.25 -62.79
C GLY A 140 -43.99 -110.84 -62.28
N ASN A 141 -44.51 -110.52 -61.10
CA ASN A 141 -44.53 -109.17 -60.55
C ASN A 141 -43.17 -108.72 -59.97
N SER A 142 -42.84 -107.44 -60.15
CA SER A 142 -41.73 -106.74 -59.48
C SER A 142 -41.98 -106.52 -57.98
N CYS A 143 -40.88 -106.35 -57.24
CA CYS A 143 -40.92 -106.15 -55.79
C CYS A 143 -41.64 -104.85 -55.39
N TYR A 144 -42.62 -104.96 -54.50
CA TYR A 144 -43.39 -103.82 -54.01
C TYR A 144 -42.71 -103.11 -52.84
N GLY A 145 -42.76 -101.77 -52.83
CA GLY A 145 -42.19 -100.93 -51.76
C GLY A 145 -41.00 -100.06 -52.21
N ARG A 146 -40.38 -99.34 -51.26
CA ARG A 146 -39.25 -98.44 -51.52
C ARG A 146 -37.90 -99.18 -51.51
N SER A 147 -36.98 -98.72 -52.37
CA SER A 147 -35.58 -99.15 -52.50
C SER A 147 -34.58 -98.24 -51.78
N VAL A 148 -35.02 -97.11 -51.22
CA VAL A 148 -34.20 -96.14 -50.47
C VAL A 148 -34.95 -95.71 -49.20
N GLU A 149 -34.24 -95.60 -48.08
CA GLU A 149 -34.76 -95.12 -46.80
C GLU A 149 -33.84 -94.03 -46.22
N TYR A 150 -34.41 -93.11 -45.43
CA TYR A 150 -33.68 -92.04 -44.75
C TYR A 150 -34.00 -91.99 -43.25
N LYS A 151 -32.98 -91.77 -42.41
CA LYS A 151 -33.11 -91.61 -40.95
C LYS A 151 -32.50 -90.29 -40.49
N HIS A 152 -33.19 -89.60 -39.59
CA HIS A 152 -32.71 -88.35 -38.99
C HIS A 152 -32.18 -88.61 -37.56
N ARG A 153 -31.17 -87.85 -37.14
CA ARG A 153 -30.67 -87.83 -35.75
C ARG A 153 -30.34 -86.40 -35.33
N THR A 154 -30.63 -86.06 -34.08
CA THR A 154 -30.30 -84.76 -33.46
C THR A 154 -28.78 -84.55 -33.35
N CYS A 155 -28.34 -83.31 -33.44
CA CYS A 155 -26.95 -82.89 -33.21
C CYS A 155 -26.90 -81.55 -32.48
N PHE A 156 -25.90 -81.36 -31.62
CA PHE A 156 -25.55 -80.07 -31.04
C PHE A 156 -24.22 -79.62 -31.66
N ASN A 157 -24.07 -78.31 -31.92
CA ASN A 157 -22.88 -77.76 -32.56
C ASN A 157 -22.00 -76.99 -31.54
N LYS A 158 -22.49 -75.84 -31.07
CA LYS A 158 -21.87 -75.02 -30.00
C LYS A 158 -22.90 -74.06 -29.42
N TYR A 159 -22.66 -73.47 -28.25
CA TYR A 159 -23.54 -72.41 -27.71
C TYR A 159 -23.58 -71.18 -28.63
N CYS A 160 -24.73 -70.50 -28.68
CA CYS A 160 -24.92 -69.29 -29.49
C CYS A 160 -24.53 -68.02 -28.70
N PRO A 161 -24.04 -66.95 -29.37
CA PRO A 161 -23.68 -65.68 -28.72
C PRO A 161 -24.85 -65.03 -27.96
N VAL A 162 -24.56 -64.49 -26.77
CA VAL A 162 -25.51 -63.73 -25.94
C VAL A 162 -24.96 -62.33 -25.71
N ASN A 163 -25.64 -61.32 -26.27
CA ASN A 163 -25.22 -59.92 -26.18
C ASN A 163 -25.52 -59.29 -24.81
N CYS A 164 -24.70 -58.31 -24.44
CA CYS A 164 -24.87 -57.49 -23.25
C CYS A 164 -26.10 -56.56 -23.37
N HIS A 165 -26.78 -56.31 -22.25
CA HIS A 165 -27.79 -55.24 -22.11
C HIS A 165 -27.54 -54.37 -20.87
N TRP A 166 -27.93 -53.09 -20.93
CA TRP A 166 -27.86 -52.17 -19.78
C TRP A 166 -29.04 -52.38 -18.82
N ARG A 167 -28.78 -52.28 -17.51
CA ARG A 167 -29.83 -52.07 -16.51
C ARG A 167 -30.26 -50.60 -16.47
N SER A 168 -31.38 -50.35 -15.81
CA SER A 168 -31.90 -49.00 -15.52
C SER A 168 -30.89 -48.11 -14.81
N TRP A 169 -31.00 -46.79 -15.01
CA TRP A 169 -30.25 -45.79 -14.25
C TRP A 169 -30.69 -45.75 -12.78
N GLY A 170 -29.72 -45.70 -11.87
CA GLY A 170 -29.97 -45.39 -10.46
C GLY A 170 -30.38 -43.93 -10.23
N SER A 171 -30.82 -43.64 -9.00
CA SER A 171 -31.14 -42.28 -8.54
C SER A 171 -29.92 -41.34 -8.60
N TRP A 172 -30.19 -40.03 -8.69
CA TRP A 172 -29.17 -39.01 -8.60
C TRP A 172 -28.71 -38.80 -7.14
N SER A 173 -27.41 -38.92 -6.87
CA SER A 173 -26.78 -38.57 -5.59
C SER A 173 -25.93 -37.30 -5.70
N TYR A 174 -25.60 -36.67 -4.58
CA TYR A 174 -24.72 -35.50 -4.54
C TYR A 174 -23.24 -35.92 -4.59
N GLN A 175 -22.45 -35.22 -5.40
CA GLN A 175 -21.01 -35.42 -5.52
C GLN A 175 -20.28 -34.15 -5.06
N GLY A 176 -20.00 -34.08 -3.75
CA GLY A 176 -19.37 -32.94 -3.10
C GLY A 176 -20.33 -31.85 -2.61
N GLY A 177 -19.76 -30.79 -2.03
CA GLY A 177 -20.48 -29.62 -1.51
C GLY A 177 -20.96 -28.66 -2.60
N CYS A 178 -21.47 -27.50 -2.18
CA CYS A 178 -21.75 -26.38 -3.09
C CYS A 178 -20.46 -25.61 -3.39
N SER A 179 -20.32 -25.05 -4.60
CA SER A 179 -19.12 -24.30 -5.01
C SER A 179 -18.87 -23.01 -4.23
N VAL A 180 -19.88 -22.48 -3.52
CA VAL A 180 -19.81 -21.30 -2.64
C VAL A 180 -20.78 -21.47 -1.46
N SER A 181 -20.54 -20.77 -0.35
CA SER A 181 -21.40 -20.75 0.85
C SER A 181 -22.67 -19.91 0.68
N CYS A 182 -22.63 -18.88 -0.17
CA CYS A 182 -23.69 -17.92 -0.46
C CYS A 182 -23.55 -17.40 -1.91
N GLY A 183 -24.48 -16.57 -2.38
CA GLY A 183 -24.40 -15.89 -3.68
C GLY A 183 -24.78 -16.71 -4.92
N GLY A 184 -25.20 -17.97 -4.76
CA GLY A 184 -25.71 -18.81 -5.85
C GLY A 184 -24.66 -19.72 -6.49
N GLY A 185 -24.29 -20.79 -5.79
CA GLY A 185 -23.34 -21.79 -6.28
C GLY A 185 -23.95 -22.90 -7.14
N THR A 186 -23.09 -23.80 -7.61
CA THR A 186 -23.49 -25.07 -8.20
C THR A 186 -22.82 -26.25 -7.51
N ARG A 187 -23.51 -27.40 -7.46
CA ARG A 187 -22.97 -28.69 -7.05
C ARG A 187 -23.22 -29.74 -8.12
N THR A 188 -22.33 -30.71 -8.23
CA THR A 188 -22.50 -31.85 -9.13
C THR A 188 -23.42 -32.89 -8.48
N ILE A 189 -24.34 -33.42 -9.28
CA ILE A 189 -25.04 -34.67 -8.99
C ILE A 189 -24.60 -35.73 -9.99
N ILE A 190 -24.50 -36.98 -9.54
CA ILE A 190 -24.08 -38.14 -10.33
C ILE A 190 -25.13 -39.25 -10.26
N ARG A 191 -25.26 -40.05 -11.32
CA ARG A 191 -25.96 -41.33 -11.31
C ARG A 191 -25.23 -42.37 -12.15
N THR A 192 -25.44 -43.64 -11.84
CA THR A 192 -24.74 -44.77 -12.47
C THR A 192 -25.73 -45.85 -12.94
N ARG A 193 -25.26 -46.78 -13.78
CA ARG A 193 -25.95 -48.02 -14.15
C ARG A 193 -24.94 -49.13 -14.40
N SER A 194 -25.34 -50.37 -14.13
CA SER A 194 -24.58 -51.58 -14.48
C SER A 194 -25.12 -52.23 -15.75
N SER A 195 -24.33 -53.10 -16.34
CA SER A 195 -24.70 -53.93 -17.49
C SER A 195 -24.86 -55.40 -17.09
N SER A 196 -25.46 -56.21 -17.97
CA SER A 196 -25.26 -57.66 -17.94
C SER A 196 -23.86 -58.02 -18.44
N GLU A 197 -23.49 -59.29 -18.32
CA GLU A 197 -22.36 -59.87 -19.05
C GLU A 197 -22.79 -60.18 -20.49
N ALA A 198 -21.81 -60.23 -21.41
CA ALA A 198 -21.94 -60.91 -22.69
C ALA A 198 -21.32 -62.32 -22.58
N ARG A 199 -21.87 -63.31 -23.30
CA ARG A 199 -21.38 -64.70 -23.29
C ARG A 199 -21.26 -65.29 -24.69
N TYR A 200 -20.44 -66.32 -24.82
CA TYR A 200 -20.26 -67.12 -26.05
C TYR A 200 -19.95 -66.28 -27.31
N GLY A 201 -19.18 -65.19 -27.16
CA GLY A 201 -18.84 -64.28 -28.27
C GLY A 201 -19.87 -63.18 -28.56
N GLY A 202 -20.83 -62.94 -27.66
CA GLY A 202 -21.76 -61.82 -27.78
C GLY A 202 -21.11 -60.45 -27.61
N LYS A 203 -21.74 -59.41 -28.13
CA LYS A 203 -21.25 -58.02 -28.09
C LYS A 203 -21.38 -57.43 -26.68
N VAL A 204 -20.36 -56.70 -26.24
CA VAL A 204 -20.37 -55.89 -25.00
C VAL A 204 -21.26 -54.64 -25.15
N CYS A 205 -21.70 -54.07 -24.02
CA CYS A 205 -22.57 -52.90 -24.02
C CYS A 205 -21.83 -51.62 -24.41
N SER A 206 -22.37 -50.87 -25.37
CA SER A 206 -21.86 -49.55 -25.76
C SER A 206 -22.57 -48.40 -25.03
N GLY A 207 -21.88 -47.27 -24.88
CA GLY A 207 -22.38 -46.07 -24.20
C GLY A 207 -21.95 -45.94 -22.74
N LYS A 208 -22.31 -44.83 -22.10
CA LYS A 208 -21.81 -44.48 -20.75
C LYS A 208 -22.52 -45.26 -19.63
N SER A 209 -21.75 -45.67 -18.62
CA SER A 209 -22.21 -46.26 -17.35
C SER A 209 -22.49 -45.23 -16.25
N GLN A 210 -22.03 -43.98 -16.44
CA GLN A 210 -22.21 -42.86 -15.50
C GLN A 210 -22.73 -41.61 -16.22
N GLN A 211 -23.46 -40.76 -15.50
CA GLN A 211 -23.90 -39.43 -15.94
C GLN A 211 -23.78 -38.44 -14.79
N THR A 212 -23.36 -37.21 -15.10
CA THR A 212 -23.29 -36.08 -14.16
C THR A 212 -24.15 -34.91 -14.64
N ARG A 213 -24.61 -34.07 -13.70
CA ARG A 213 -25.30 -32.79 -14.00
C ARG A 213 -24.99 -31.78 -12.90
N LYS A 214 -24.98 -30.47 -13.23
CA LYS A 214 -24.93 -29.41 -12.22
C LYS A 214 -26.34 -29.10 -11.68
N ARG A 215 -26.45 -28.72 -10.40
CA ARG A 215 -27.66 -28.22 -9.74
C ARG A 215 -27.29 -26.96 -8.93
N ARG A 216 -28.11 -25.90 -8.99
CA ARG A 216 -27.91 -24.69 -8.16
C ARG A 216 -28.06 -25.01 -6.66
N CYS A 217 -27.34 -24.27 -5.82
CA CYS A 217 -27.36 -24.35 -4.36
C CYS A 217 -26.96 -23.00 -3.75
N ASN A 218 -27.21 -22.82 -2.45
CA ASN A 218 -26.74 -21.67 -1.66
C ASN A 218 -27.06 -20.30 -2.32
N VAL A 219 -28.34 -20.11 -2.67
CA VAL A 219 -28.84 -18.94 -3.43
C VAL A 219 -29.09 -17.70 -2.58
N ASN A 220 -28.91 -17.79 -1.26
CA ASN A 220 -29.04 -16.65 -0.36
C ASN A 220 -27.88 -15.67 -0.60
N PRO A 221 -28.12 -14.34 -0.64
CA PRO A 221 -27.05 -13.34 -0.74
C PRO A 221 -26.00 -13.47 0.37
N CYS A 222 -24.77 -13.03 0.09
CA CYS A 222 -23.67 -13.01 1.07
C CYS A 222 -23.77 -11.82 2.03
N SER A 223 -22.99 -11.87 3.12
CA SER A 223 -22.61 -10.69 3.90
C SER A 223 -21.76 -9.75 3.05
N GLU A 224 -21.98 -8.44 3.19
CA GLU A 224 -21.19 -7.39 2.54
C GLU A 224 -20.51 -6.55 3.62
N ASP A 225 -19.18 -6.62 3.69
CA ASP A 225 -18.38 -5.77 4.57
C ASP A 225 -18.38 -4.33 4.05
N GLY A 226 -18.38 -3.36 4.97
CA GLY A 226 -18.41 -1.94 4.67
C GLY A 226 -17.20 -1.44 3.91
N GLY A 227 -17.43 -0.63 2.88
CA GLY A 227 -16.40 0.11 2.17
C GLY A 227 -16.56 1.62 2.37
N TRP A 228 -15.43 2.30 2.58
CA TRP A 228 -15.41 3.76 2.66
C TRP A 228 -15.76 4.39 1.31
N SER A 229 -16.66 5.37 1.29
CA SER A 229 -16.77 6.30 0.16
C SER A 229 -15.50 7.12 -0.03
N SER A 230 -15.34 7.67 -1.23
CA SER A 230 -14.32 8.68 -1.51
C SER A 230 -14.45 9.84 -0.52
N TRP A 231 -13.32 10.30 0.01
CA TRP A 231 -13.27 11.48 0.87
C TRP A 231 -13.94 12.70 0.21
N SER A 232 -14.72 13.44 0.98
CA SER A 232 -15.21 14.75 0.58
C SER A 232 -14.06 15.69 0.20
N SER A 233 -14.38 16.70 -0.61
CA SER A 233 -13.53 17.89 -0.75
C SER A 233 -13.16 18.47 0.63
N TRP A 234 -11.96 19.02 0.75
CA TRP A 234 -11.48 19.66 1.97
C TRP A 234 -12.29 20.94 2.26
N LYS A 235 -13.20 20.87 3.24
CA LYS A 235 -13.96 22.03 3.74
C LYS A 235 -13.11 22.82 4.73
N LYS A 236 -12.98 24.13 4.54
CA LYS A 236 -12.31 25.01 5.51
C LYS A 236 -13.15 25.10 6.80
N LEU A 237 -12.51 24.89 7.95
CA LEU A 237 -13.09 25.15 9.27
C LEU A 237 -12.56 26.49 9.78
N GLY A 238 -13.47 27.47 9.87
CA GLY A 238 -13.16 28.84 10.27
C GLY A 238 -12.72 29.75 9.12
N THR A 239 -12.63 31.04 9.43
CA THR A 239 -11.88 32.02 8.63
C THR A 239 -10.37 31.76 8.75
N CYS A 240 -9.56 32.46 7.95
CA CYS A 240 -8.12 32.44 8.25
C CYS A 240 -7.90 33.31 9.51
N PRO A 241 -7.04 32.92 10.48
CA PRO A 241 -6.76 33.75 11.65
C PRO A 241 -5.94 35.00 11.31
N VAL A 242 -5.48 35.16 10.06
CA VAL A 242 -4.86 36.38 9.53
C VAL A 242 -5.62 36.85 8.29
N THR A 243 -5.69 38.15 8.07
CA THR A 243 -6.27 38.78 6.87
C THR A 243 -5.25 38.93 5.73
N CYS A 244 -3.95 38.87 6.05
CA CYS A 244 -2.83 38.92 5.11
C CYS A 244 -1.64 38.12 5.65
N GLY A 245 -0.62 37.84 4.83
CA GLY A 245 0.56 37.06 5.27
C GLY A 245 0.20 35.58 5.48
N VAL A 246 0.98 34.86 6.31
CA VAL A 246 0.88 33.39 6.43
C VAL A 246 0.21 32.96 7.75
N GLY A 247 -1.08 32.64 7.67
CA GLY A 247 -1.83 31.99 8.75
C GLY A 247 -2.02 30.50 8.51
N GLU A 248 -2.42 29.77 9.56
CA GLU A 248 -2.84 28.37 9.45
C GLU A 248 -4.32 28.24 9.83
N THR A 249 -5.10 27.54 9.01
CA THR A 249 -6.51 27.24 9.27
C THR A 249 -6.70 25.72 9.26
N LYS A 250 -7.69 25.25 10.02
CA LYS A 250 -8.11 23.86 9.92
C LYS A 250 -8.90 23.66 8.62
N TYR A 251 -8.63 22.57 7.93
CA TYR A 251 -9.51 21.99 6.92
C TYR A 251 -9.96 20.63 7.44
N VAL A 252 -11.22 20.30 7.19
CA VAL A 252 -11.82 18.98 7.49
C VAL A 252 -12.27 18.33 6.19
N ARG A 253 -12.17 17.00 6.14
CA ARG A 253 -12.89 16.18 5.16
C ARG A 253 -13.51 14.97 5.85
N THR A 254 -14.59 14.47 5.28
CA THR A 254 -15.38 13.36 5.82
C THR A 254 -15.62 12.30 4.76
N ARG A 255 -15.87 11.07 5.21
CA ARG A 255 -16.27 9.92 4.38
C ARG A 255 -17.29 9.09 5.17
N ALA A 256 -18.14 8.35 4.48
CA ALA A 256 -19.12 7.46 5.07
C ALA A 256 -18.77 5.99 4.79
N CYS A 257 -19.35 5.08 5.56
CA CYS A 257 -19.21 3.63 5.35
C CYS A 257 -20.41 3.14 4.53
N ASP A 258 -20.45 3.56 3.27
CA ASP A 258 -21.61 3.47 2.39
C ASP A 258 -21.29 2.89 0.99
N ASN A 259 -20.02 2.60 0.69
CA ASN A 259 -19.53 2.17 -0.62
C ASN A 259 -18.72 0.85 -0.57
N PRO A 260 -19.35 -0.31 -0.33
CA PRO A 260 -20.78 -0.50 -0.03
C PRO A 260 -21.11 -0.26 1.45
N THR A 261 -22.40 -0.13 1.76
CA THR A 261 -22.89 -0.07 3.15
C THR A 261 -22.82 -1.47 3.78
N PRO A 262 -22.35 -1.64 5.04
CA PRO A 262 -22.34 -2.94 5.72
C PRO A 262 -23.72 -3.61 5.69
N SER A 263 -23.79 -4.86 5.22
CA SER A 263 -25.06 -5.57 5.06
C SER A 263 -24.96 -7.05 5.46
N ARG A 264 -26.07 -7.62 5.93
CA ARG A 264 -26.21 -9.05 6.25
C ARG A 264 -25.12 -9.62 7.20
N GLY A 265 -24.68 -8.81 8.16
CA GLY A 265 -23.66 -9.19 9.16
C GLY A 265 -22.21 -8.97 8.73
N GLY A 266 -21.98 -8.25 7.63
CA GLY A 266 -20.65 -7.74 7.30
C GLY A 266 -20.14 -6.68 8.30
N LYS A 267 -18.82 -6.48 8.30
CA LYS A 267 -18.10 -5.59 9.22
C LYS A 267 -18.33 -4.11 8.90
N ASP A 268 -18.22 -3.24 9.91
CA ASP A 268 -18.14 -1.79 9.73
C ASP A 268 -16.73 -1.36 9.26
N CYS A 269 -16.61 -0.17 8.70
CA CYS A 269 -15.39 0.31 8.06
C CYS A 269 -14.29 0.69 9.08
N GLU A 270 -13.07 0.17 8.89
CA GLU A 270 -11.96 0.45 9.80
C GLU A 270 -11.32 1.84 9.59
N GLY A 271 -11.04 2.54 10.70
CA GLY A 271 -10.37 3.84 10.75
C GLY A 271 -11.32 5.04 10.89
N SER A 272 -10.79 6.26 10.79
CA SER A 272 -11.59 7.47 11.02
C SER A 272 -12.50 7.84 9.85
N LYS A 273 -13.73 8.26 10.15
CA LYS A 273 -14.67 8.91 9.21
C LYS A 273 -14.38 10.40 8.96
N THR A 274 -13.40 10.97 9.65
CA THR A 274 -13.06 12.40 9.62
C THR A 274 -11.54 12.60 9.66
N ASP A 275 -11.04 13.45 8.77
CA ASP A 275 -9.62 13.82 8.67
C ASP A 275 -9.48 15.35 8.75
N ILE A 276 -8.44 15.82 9.43
CA ILE A 276 -8.21 17.23 9.78
C ILE A 276 -6.78 17.62 9.43
N ALA A 277 -6.61 18.49 8.44
CA ALA A 277 -5.32 19.05 8.07
C ALA A 277 -5.23 20.53 8.48
N MET A 278 -4.13 20.91 9.13
CA MET A 278 -3.71 22.31 9.20
C MET A 278 -3.13 22.67 7.84
N LYS A 279 -3.74 23.62 7.12
CA LYS A 279 -3.19 24.16 5.87
C LYS A 279 -3.06 25.67 5.97
N MET A 280 -2.13 26.22 5.21
CA MET A 280 -1.93 27.65 5.18
C MET A 280 -3.06 28.37 4.46
N CYS A 281 -3.32 29.58 4.91
CA CYS A 281 -4.35 30.45 4.38
C CYS A 281 -3.83 31.89 4.38
N SER A 282 -4.27 32.64 3.37
CA SER A 282 -3.57 33.82 2.86
C SER A 282 -2.15 33.49 2.35
N THR A 283 -1.87 33.93 1.14
CA THR A 283 -0.54 33.90 0.50
C THR A 283 -0.19 35.24 -0.15
N THR A 284 -1.12 36.20 -0.14
CA THR A 284 -0.84 37.61 -0.41
C THR A 284 0.16 38.11 0.61
N ALA A 285 1.24 38.74 0.14
CA ALA A 285 2.09 39.54 1.02
C ALA A 285 1.19 40.56 1.74
N CYS A 286 1.41 40.76 3.05
CA CYS A 286 0.73 41.86 3.71
C CYS A 286 1.10 43.19 3.02
N PRO A 287 0.14 44.13 2.90
CA PRO A 287 0.48 45.54 2.92
C PRO A 287 1.41 45.83 4.12
N ALA A 288 2.16 46.93 4.10
CA ALA A 288 2.88 47.32 5.31
C ALA A 288 1.86 47.77 6.38
N GLN A 289 1.65 46.94 7.41
CA GLN A 289 0.56 46.92 8.43
C GLN A 289 -0.46 45.78 8.17
N GLU A 290 -1.08 45.13 9.16
CA GLU A 290 -1.26 45.40 10.59
C GLU A 290 -0.13 44.90 11.53
N PRO A 291 -0.07 45.35 12.80
CA PRO A 291 0.85 44.82 13.80
C PRO A 291 0.29 43.55 14.47
N THR A 292 1.15 42.84 15.22
CA THR A 292 0.63 42.09 16.37
C THR A 292 0.08 43.11 17.35
N GLN A 293 -1.21 43.05 17.73
CA GLN A 293 -1.78 43.94 18.75
C GLN A 293 -1.04 43.80 20.08
N CYS A 294 -0.04 44.67 20.25
CA CYS A 294 0.58 44.98 21.51
C CYS A 294 -0.51 45.58 22.40
N LYS A 295 -0.71 45.05 23.62
CA LYS A 295 -1.42 45.81 24.64
C LYS A 295 -0.59 47.07 24.93
N ALA A 296 -0.96 48.16 24.29
CA ALA A 296 -0.20 49.40 24.35
C ALA A 296 -0.11 49.89 25.80
N ARG A 297 1.05 50.46 26.16
CA ARG A 297 1.04 51.47 27.24
C ARG A 297 0.14 52.61 26.76
N THR A 298 -0.68 53.14 27.67
CA THR A 298 -1.74 54.12 27.38
C THR A 298 -1.26 55.21 26.43
N CYS A 299 -1.95 55.35 25.30
CA CYS A 299 -1.58 56.27 24.23
C CYS A 299 -1.48 57.70 24.77
N SER A 300 -0.37 58.38 24.47
CA SER A 300 -0.34 59.84 24.59
C SER A 300 -1.27 60.47 23.55
N GLN A 301 -1.75 61.69 23.81
CA GLN A 301 -2.78 62.37 23.01
C GLN A 301 -2.37 62.67 21.55
N HIS A 302 -1.13 62.35 21.16
CA HIS A 302 -0.59 62.53 19.80
C HIS A 302 -0.36 61.21 19.04
N GLY A 303 -1.06 60.13 19.42
CA GLY A 303 -1.27 58.94 18.56
C GLY A 303 -0.07 58.02 18.33
N LYS A 304 1.10 58.28 18.91
CA LYS A 304 2.26 57.37 18.86
C LYS A 304 2.12 56.27 19.92
N CYS A 305 1.71 55.09 19.48
CA CYS A 305 1.69 53.88 20.31
C CYS A 305 3.12 53.32 20.49
N GLY A 306 3.45 52.83 21.68
CA GLY A 306 4.69 52.09 21.93
C GLY A 306 4.55 50.61 21.61
N CYS A 307 5.57 50.01 20.99
CA CYS A 307 5.65 48.55 20.83
C CYS A 307 5.87 47.84 22.18
N THR A 308 5.56 46.54 22.25
CA THR A 308 5.99 45.70 23.40
C THR A 308 7.50 45.57 23.45
N PHE A 309 8.03 45.31 24.65
CA PHE A 309 9.46 45.12 24.90
C PHE A 309 10.12 44.14 23.92
N GLY A 310 11.28 44.52 23.38
CA GLY A 310 12.03 43.73 22.39
C GLY A 310 11.49 43.82 20.96
N PHE A 311 10.65 44.82 20.68
CA PHE A 311 10.22 45.21 19.34
C PHE A 311 10.35 46.73 19.17
N TYR A 312 10.59 47.20 17.95
CA TYR A 312 10.64 48.62 17.60
C TYR A 312 9.68 48.93 16.44
N GLY A 313 9.22 50.18 16.38
CA GLY A 313 8.33 50.72 15.36
C GLY A 313 7.37 51.76 15.94
N ASN A 314 6.28 52.07 15.23
CA ASN A 314 5.30 53.10 15.61
C ASN A 314 4.08 52.56 16.40
N GLY A 315 4.14 51.31 16.86
CA GLY A 315 3.04 50.60 17.52
C GLY A 315 2.01 50.01 16.54
N PHE A 316 1.82 50.63 15.36
CA PHE A 316 1.04 50.09 14.23
C PHE A 316 1.88 49.15 13.34
N THR A 317 3.19 49.22 13.44
CA THR A 317 4.14 48.18 13.02
C THR A 317 5.12 47.95 14.16
N CYS A 318 5.36 46.69 14.50
CA CYS A 318 6.34 46.30 15.50
C CYS A 318 7.19 45.16 14.93
N LYS A 319 8.49 45.43 14.79
CA LYS A 319 9.48 44.53 14.19
C LYS A 319 10.60 44.21 15.19
N GLY A 320 11.25 43.08 14.97
CA GLY A 320 12.29 42.52 15.85
C GLY A 320 12.34 40.99 15.74
N SER A 321 13.39 40.40 16.31
CA SER A 321 13.66 38.95 16.37
C SER A 321 12.94 38.22 17.52
N ARG A 322 12.21 38.92 18.40
CA ARG A 322 11.26 38.26 19.31
C ARG A 322 10.02 37.81 18.53
N GLY A 323 9.45 36.67 18.91
CA GLY A 323 8.33 36.07 18.18
C GLY A 323 7.67 34.94 18.94
N LYS A 324 6.68 34.29 18.31
CA LYS A 324 5.95 33.14 18.90
C LYS A 324 6.22 31.80 18.21
N ARG A 325 6.70 31.83 16.97
CA ARG A 325 6.90 30.66 16.10
C ARG A 325 8.26 30.75 15.44
N PHE A 326 9.05 29.68 15.50
CA PHE A 326 10.43 29.64 15.04
C PHE A 326 10.69 28.34 14.28
N LEU A 327 11.41 28.38 13.16
CA LEU A 327 11.76 27.21 12.36
C LEU A 327 13.27 26.95 12.49
N LEU A 328 13.62 25.80 13.05
CA LEU A 328 14.96 25.44 13.50
C LEU A 328 15.54 24.28 12.68
N LEU A 329 16.86 24.33 12.48
CA LEU A 329 17.71 23.22 12.07
C LEU A 329 18.95 23.20 12.95
N PHE A 330 19.60 22.03 12.98
CA PHE A 330 20.97 21.88 13.47
C PHE A 330 21.79 21.32 12.31
N MET A 331 22.80 22.07 11.87
CA MET A 331 23.63 21.67 10.72
C MET A 331 24.54 20.50 11.06
N GLU A 332 25.05 19.82 10.04
CA GLU A 332 26.01 18.74 10.24
C GLU A 332 27.33 19.28 10.81
N THR A 333 27.84 18.59 11.84
CA THR A 333 29.08 18.92 12.56
C THR A 333 30.23 18.04 12.03
N ILE A 334 31.44 18.14 12.61
CA ILE A 334 32.47 17.11 12.42
C ILE A 334 32.07 15.85 13.20
N SER A 335 31.60 14.83 12.47
CA SER A 335 31.24 13.56 13.08
C SER A 335 32.49 12.76 13.43
N ASP A 336 33.06 13.00 14.62
CA ASP A 336 34.19 12.22 15.10
C ASP A 336 33.79 10.73 15.17
N LEU A 337 34.45 9.94 14.32
CA LEU A 337 34.28 8.51 14.12
C LEU A 337 35.00 7.66 15.18
N GLN A 338 35.65 8.30 16.16
CA GLN A 338 36.17 7.61 17.35
C GLN A 338 35.05 7.39 18.37
N SER A 339 35.05 6.19 18.93
CA SER A 339 34.01 5.63 19.81
C SER A 339 34.15 6.06 21.27
N ASP A 340 34.69 7.24 21.53
CA ASP A 340 35.14 7.66 22.86
C ASP A 340 34.39 8.89 23.38
N LEU A 341 34.10 8.86 24.69
CA LEU A 341 33.41 9.89 25.48
C LEU A 341 31.97 10.24 25.05
N ALA A 342 31.01 9.45 25.53
CA ALA A 342 29.57 9.58 25.29
C ALA A 342 28.87 10.84 25.89
N ASN A 343 29.61 11.80 26.45
CA ASN A 343 29.08 12.67 27.51
C ASN A 343 28.82 14.15 27.16
N ASN A 344 29.13 14.65 25.94
CA ASN A 344 28.87 16.07 25.61
C ASN A 344 28.61 16.39 24.12
N ARG A 345 27.75 15.59 23.45
CA ARG A 345 27.23 15.92 22.10
C ARG A 345 25.76 16.32 22.21
N SER A 346 25.47 17.63 22.26
CA SER A 346 24.11 18.18 22.43
C SER A 346 23.71 19.10 21.26
N THR A 347 22.44 19.04 20.88
CA THR A 347 21.80 20.11 20.10
C THR A 347 20.79 20.80 20.99
N GLU A 348 20.89 22.11 21.17
CA GLU A 348 20.16 22.80 22.23
C GLU A 348 19.32 23.94 21.67
N ILE A 349 18.06 24.05 22.14
CA ILE A 349 17.22 25.22 21.93
C ILE A 349 17.12 25.95 23.26
N HIS A 350 17.61 27.18 23.31
CA HIS A 350 17.49 28.07 24.46
C HIS A 350 16.44 29.14 24.18
N VAL A 351 15.63 29.45 25.19
CA VAL A 351 14.48 30.35 25.07
C VAL A 351 14.51 31.40 26.18
N ALA A 352 14.46 32.68 25.80
CA ALA A 352 14.46 33.82 26.73
C ALA A 352 13.07 34.48 26.81
N ALA A 353 12.33 34.16 27.87
CA ALA A 353 10.94 34.54 28.09
C ALA A 353 10.80 35.66 29.15
N LEU A 354 9.96 36.65 28.87
CA LEU A 354 9.69 37.79 29.77
C LEU A 354 8.45 37.60 30.66
N ALA A 355 7.77 36.47 30.49
CA ALA A 355 6.64 36.00 31.27
C ALA A 355 6.51 34.50 31.02
N ASP A 356 5.88 33.77 31.94
CA ASP A 356 5.64 32.33 31.82
C ASP A 356 5.03 31.95 30.46
N SER A 357 5.49 30.84 29.89
CA SER A 357 5.17 30.45 28.52
C SER A 357 4.97 28.95 28.40
N LYS A 358 3.97 28.52 27.60
CA LYS A 358 3.88 27.14 27.14
C LYS A 358 4.58 27.03 25.79
N LEU A 359 5.71 26.33 25.78
CA LEU A 359 6.42 25.92 24.57
C LEU A 359 5.78 24.66 23.99
N THR A 360 5.86 24.44 22.68
CA THR A 360 5.43 23.20 22.00
C THR A 360 6.29 22.96 20.77
N LEU A 361 6.78 21.74 20.56
CA LEU A 361 7.55 21.37 19.37
C LEU A 361 6.70 20.59 18.36
N LYS A 362 6.86 20.91 17.08
CA LYS A 362 6.26 20.18 15.95
C LYS A 362 7.36 19.85 14.93
N SER A 363 7.25 18.70 14.28
CA SER A 363 8.08 18.30 13.13
C SER A 363 7.31 17.26 12.31
N SER A 364 7.77 16.96 11.09
CA SER A 364 7.31 15.82 10.29
C SER A 364 8.11 14.54 10.61
N SER A 365 9.15 14.63 11.44
CA SER A 365 9.85 13.49 12.04
C SER A 365 8.95 12.72 13.02
N GLU A 366 8.91 11.39 12.93
CA GLU A 366 8.23 10.58 13.93
C GLU A 366 8.97 10.59 15.28
N ASN A 367 10.29 10.80 15.25
CA ASN A 367 11.15 10.94 16.44
C ASN A 367 10.83 12.21 17.25
N ILE A 368 9.95 13.10 16.78
CA ILE A 368 9.48 14.23 17.61
C ILE A 368 8.64 13.74 18.80
N LYS A 369 8.01 12.56 18.67
CA LYS A 369 7.14 11.97 19.71
C LYS A 369 7.91 11.49 20.95
N SER A 370 9.18 11.11 20.81
CA SER A 370 10.03 10.72 21.94
C SER A 370 10.61 11.92 22.70
N LEU A 371 10.43 13.16 22.21
CA LEU A 371 10.81 14.35 22.95
C LEU A 371 9.77 14.64 24.05
N PRO A 372 10.17 14.76 25.33
CA PRO A 372 9.23 14.87 26.46
C PRO A 372 8.43 16.19 26.50
N PHE A 373 8.67 17.10 25.57
CA PHE A 373 8.02 18.41 25.44
C PHE A 373 7.23 18.58 24.13
N SER A 374 7.00 17.48 23.38
CA SER A 374 6.20 17.46 22.14
C SER A 374 4.72 17.82 22.35
N ALA A 375 4.10 17.38 23.45
CA ALA A 375 2.75 17.81 23.87
C ALA A 375 2.71 19.21 24.56
N GLY A 376 3.90 19.79 24.73
CA GLY A 376 4.16 21.13 25.23
C GLY A 376 4.62 21.19 26.69
N LYS A 377 5.61 22.03 26.96
CA LYS A 377 6.27 22.25 28.26
C LYS A 377 6.02 23.67 28.75
N ALA A 378 5.59 23.81 30.00
CA ALA A 378 5.59 25.11 30.66
C ALA A 378 7.03 25.51 31.01
N ILE A 379 7.37 26.78 30.78
CA ILE A 379 8.57 27.44 31.27
C ILE A 379 8.17 28.69 32.06
N SER A 380 8.92 29.00 33.10
CA SER A 380 8.79 30.28 33.80
C SER A 380 9.47 31.42 33.03
N GLN A 381 9.18 32.66 33.42
CA GLN A 381 9.98 33.83 33.06
C GLN A 381 11.49 33.58 33.33
N GLY A 382 12.34 34.10 32.44
CA GLY A 382 13.79 33.93 32.49
C GLY A 382 14.31 33.17 31.26
N VAL A 383 15.22 32.23 31.49
CA VAL A 383 15.84 31.37 30.47
C VAL A 383 15.38 29.93 30.65
N SER A 384 15.23 29.20 29.55
CA SER A 384 15.01 27.75 29.56
C SER A 384 15.70 27.05 28.39
N LYS A 385 16.44 25.99 28.72
CA LYS A 385 17.09 25.06 27.79
C LYS A 385 16.15 23.89 27.44
N LEU A 386 16.23 23.44 26.19
CA LEU A 386 15.64 22.19 25.66
C LEU A 386 16.75 21.41 24.95
N GLU A 387 16.97 20.16 25.35
CA GLU A 387 17.94 19.28 24.70
C GLU A 387 17.26 18.47 23.59
N ILE A 388 17.76 18.64 22.38
CA ILE A 388 17.34 17.93 21.19
C ILE A 388 18.34 16.77 20.95
N PRO A 389 17.89 15.57 20.55
CA PRO A 389 18.79 14.50 20.16
C PRO A 389 19.54 14.84 18.87
N VAL A 390 20.82 14.49 18.80
CA VAL A 390 21.68 14.68 17.60
C VAL A 390 21.12 14.00 16.33
N SER A 391 20.17 13.08 16.44
CA SER A 391 19.42 12.53 15.30
C SER A 391 18.60 13.57 14.52
N PHE A 392 18.39 14.77 15.08
CA PHE A 392 17.82 15.94 14.38
C PHE A 392 18.85 16.82 13.65
N ARG A 393 20.16 16.52 13.72
CA ARG A 393 21.13 17.13 12.79
C ARG A 393 20.84 16.71 11.35
N THR A 394 21.00 17.63 10.41
CA THR A 394 20.85 17.37 8.96
C THR A 394 21.99 16.53 8.41
N THR A 395 21.70 15.71 7.41
CA THR A 395 22.73 15.03 6.60
C THR A 395 22.96 15.77 5.29
N ASP A 396 24.22 15.91 4.89
CA ASP A 396 24.62 16.41 3.58
C ASP A 396 23.95 15.68 2.40
N LEU A 397 23.52 16.48 1.41
CA LEU A 397 22.90 16.07 0.14
C LEU A 397 21.66 15.17 0.27
N LYS A 398 20.96 15.21 1.40
CA LYS A 398 19.69 14.50 1.60
C LYS A 398 18.54 15.47 1.88
N THR A 399 17.37 15.12 1.35
CA THR A 399 16.10 15.69 1.81
C THR A 399 15.61 14.84 2.98
N GLU A 400 15.46 15.45 4.15
CA GLU A 400 15.08 14.76 5.39
C GLU A 400 14.07 15.57 6.20
N ARG A 401 13.37 14.92 7.13
CA ARG A 401 12.37 15.54 8.01
C ARG A 401 13.01 16.06 9.31
N LYS A 402 14.04 16.91 9.22
CA LYS A 402 14.84 17.34 10.39
C LYS A 402 14.38 18.66 10.99
N ALA A 403 13.62 19.47 10.26
CA ALA A 403 13.22 20.77 10.75
C ALA A 403 12.27 20.66 11.96
N ILE A 404 12.48 21.52 12.94
CA ILE A 404 11.65 21.64 14.14
C ILE A 404 10.97 23.00 14.11
N MET A 405 9.67 23.03 14.36
CA MET A 405 8.91 24.24 14.66
C MET A 405 8.77 24.35 16.18
N LEU A 406 9.32 25.39 16.78
CA LEU A 406 9.03 25.79 18.17
C LEU A 406 7.90 26.82 18.16
N GLU A 407 6.82 26.52 18.88
CA GLU A 407 5.73 27.45 19.17
C GLU A 407 5.72 27.82 20.66
N SER A 408 5.27 29.04 20.97
CA SER A 408 5.22 29.59 22.32
C SER A 408 3.97 30.46 22.54
N SER A 409 3.40 30.45 23.75
CA SER A 409 2.18 31.22 24.07
C SER A 409 2.44 32.72 24.20
N THR A 410 3.61 33.11 24.68
CA THR A 410 4.08 34.50 24.83
C THR A 410 5.26 34.77 23.89
N PRO A 411 5.54 36.03 23.47
CA PRO A 411 6.69 36.31 22.61
C PRO A 411 8.02 36.11 23.35
N VAL A 412 8.92 35.31 22.77
CA VAL A 412 10.24 34.91 23.30
C VAL A 412 11.36 35.32 22.35
N SER A 413 12.62 35.34 22.82
CA SER A 413 13.81 35.23 21.95
C SER A 413 14.22 33.76 21.92
N VAL A 414 14.77 33.27 20.80
CA VAL A 414 15.24 31.89 20.66
C VAL A 414 16.67 31.87 20.11
N VAL A 415 17.51 31.05 20.71
CA VAL A 415 18.92 30.83 20.32
C VAL A 415 19.16 29.33 20.23
N THR A 416 19.84 28.85 19.18
CA THR A 416 20.36 27.48 19.15
C THR A 416 21.83 27.45 19.56
N LEU A 417 22.23 26.34 20.19
CA LEU A 417 23.64 25.95 20.33
C LEU A 417 23.79 24.56 19.69
N ASN A 418 24.75 24.38 18.79
CA ASN A 418 25.02 23.09 18.14
C ASN A 418 26.40 22.57 18.58
N HIS A 419 26.43 21.75 19.64
CA HIS A 419 27.65 21.43 20.39
C HIS A 419 28.11 19.98 20.16
N ASP A 420 29.36 19.79 19.72
CA ASP A 420 29.98 18.49 19.47
C ASP A 420 31.33 18.37 20.17
N GLY A 421 31.32 17.86 21.41
CA GLY A 421 32.53 17.62 22.21
C GLY A 421 33.16 18.88 22.79
N TYR A 422 33.94 19.59 21.96
CA TYR A 422 34.60 20.87 22.24
C TYR A 422 34.48 21.82 21.05
N SER A 423 33.40 21.69 20.29
CA SER A 423 33.20 22.39 19.02
C SER A 423 31.74 22.83 18.96
N SER A 424 31.49 24.12 19.17
CA SER A 424 30.14 24.68 19.14
C SER A 424 30.05 25.97 18.32
N ASP A 425 28.82 26.35 17.97
CA ASP A 425 28.49 27.74 17.67
C ASP A 425 27.03 28.02 18.05
N SER A 426 26.71 29.31 18.20
CA SER A 426 25.37 29.80 18.57
C SER A 426 24.72 30.60 17.46
N SER A 427 23.40 30.53 17.32
CA SER A 427 22.68 31.37 16.35
C SER A 427 21.36 31.92 16.88
N LEU A 428 21.07 33.18 16.52
CA LEU A 428 19.76 33.79 16.71
C LEU A 428 18.74 33.16 15.77
N ILE A 429 17.69 32.53 16.30
CA ILE A 429 16.60 32.04 15.46
C ILE A 429 15.56 33.13 15.26
N LEU A 430 15.31 33.45 13.99
CA LEU A 430 14.32 34.42 13.55
C LEU A 430 12.90 33.84 13.66
N PRO A 431 11.90 34.68 14.03
CA PRO A 431 10.50 34.28 13.95
C PRO A 431 10.13 33.92 12.51
N VAL A 432 9.22 32.96 12.31
CA VAL A 432 8.78 32.56 10.96
C VAL A 432 8.09 33.68 10.18
N GLU A 433 7.61 34.71 10.89
CA GLU A 433 7.09 35.96 10.35
C GLU A 433 8.19 36.90 9.78
N ARG A 434 9.47 36.51 9.88
CA ARG A 434 10.67 37.21 9.36
C ARG A 434 11.46 36.37 8.36
N LEU A 435 10.96 35.19 8.00
CA LEU A 435 11.56 34.36 6.95
C LEU A 435 11.08 34.86 5.58
N GLY A 436 12.03 35.14 4.71
CA GLY A 436 11.80 35.61 3.35
C GLY A 436 11.94 34.50 2.32
N ARG A 437 12.04 34.90 1.05
CA ARG A 437 12.13 33.98 -0.11
C ARG A 437 13.46 34.04 -0.86
N LYS A 438 14.35 34.97 -0.51
CA LYS A 438 15.62 35.20 -1.20
C LYS A 438 16.74 35.46 -0.21
N TYR A 439 17.82 34.68 -0.33
CA TYR A 439 18.98 34.72 0.54
C TYR A 439 20.26 34.71 -0.30
N VAL A 440 21.31 35.36 0.20
CA VAL A 440 22.68 35.18 -0.28
C VAL A 440 23.47 34.50 0.84
N VAL A 441 24.15 33.41 0.52
CA VAL A 441 24.88 32.59 1.49
C VAL A 441 26.14 33.31 1.94
N GLY A 442 26.36 33.35 3.25
CA GLY A 442 27.60 33.78 3.89
C GLY A 442 28.19 32.61 4.66
N SER A 443 29.46 32.31 4.39
CA SER A 443 30.21 31.19 4.96
C SER A 443 31.70 31.56 4.93
N THR A 444 32.61 30.60 5.11
CA THR A 444 34.06 30.78 4.94
C THR A 444 34.72 29.65 4.15
N ASP A 445 35.86 29.97 3.56
CA ASP A 445 36.82 29.00 3.04
C ASP A 445 37.15 27.90 4.07
N PRO A 446 37.00 26.61 3.73
CA PRO A 446 37.46 25.51 4.57
C PRO A 446 38.95 25.63 4.93
N PHE A 447 39.31 25.46 6.20
CA PHE A 447 40.71 25.43 6.65
C PHE A 447 41.57 24.41 5.88
N SER A 448 40.98 23.27 5.49
CA SER A 448 41.64 22.27 4.65
C SER A 448 40.63 21.58 3.73
N ASN A 449 40.82 21.77 2.42
CA ASN A 449 40.06 21.11 1.36
C ASN A 449 40.39 19.60 1.18
N ARG A 450 41.33 19.06 1.97
CA ARG A 450 41.70 17.63 1.94
C ARG A 450 40.66 16.74 2.62
N ASP A 451 39.82 17.31 3.50
CA ASP A 451 38.77 16.61 4.23
C ASP A 451 37.40 17.25 3.97
N LYS A 452 36.33 16.45 4.00
CA LYS A 452 34.95 16.95 3.98
C LYS A 452 34.53 17.48 5.36
N ALA A 453 35.20 17.08 6.44
CA ALA A 453 34.95 17.58 7.79
C ALA A 453 35.04 19.12 7.92
N HIS A 454 35.82 19.80 7.07
CA HIS A 454 35.96 21.27 7.11
C HIS A 454 35.00 22.04 6.18
N SER A 455 34.10 21.33 5.49
CA SER A 455 33.33 21.90 4.37
C SER A 455 32.54 23.14 4.76
N SER A 456 32.51 24.11 3.84
CA SER A 456 31.50 25.17 3.83
C SER A 456 30.14 24.54 3.55
N GLN A 457 29.08 25.01 4.19
CA GLN A 457 27.77 24.40 4.11
C GLN A 457 26.61 25.40 4.16
N VAL A 458 25.48 25.01 3.57
CA VAL A 458 24.19 25.69 3.65
C VAL A 458 23.08 24.66 3.87
N ALA A 459 22.19 24.91 4.82
CA ALA A 459 21.03 24.09 5.13
C ALA A 459 19.75 24.92 5.06
N ILE A 460 18.68 24.32 4.55
CA ILE A 460 17.42 25.00 4.21
C ILE A 460 16.27 24.18 4.78
N ALA A 461 15.32 24.82 5.48
CA ALA A 461 14.08 24.19 5.96
C ALA A 461 12.84 24.85 5.34
N ALA A 462 11.91 24.02 4.87
CA ALA A 462 10.64 24.46 4.31
C ALA A 462 9.56 24.67 5.38
N LEU A 463 9.00 25.87 5.41
CA LEU A 463 7.85 26.20 6.25
C LEU A 463 6.53 25.62 5.71
N GLN A 464 6.46 25.34 4.39
CA GLN A 464 5.21 25.00 3.69
C GLN A 464 5.34 23.74 2.82
N ASP A 465 4.21 23.10 2.51
CA ASP A 465 4.16 22.01 1.53
C ASP A 465 4.42 22.52 0.11
N LYS A 466 5.02 21.69 -0.76
CA LYS A 466 5.36 22.06 -2.14
C LYS A 466 6.24 23.32 -2.23
N THR A 467 7.17 23.46 -1.29
CA THR A 467 8.21 24.49 -1.33
C THR A 467 9.29 24.06 -2.32
N THR A 468 9.34 24.70 -3.48
CA THR A 468 10.42 24.52 -4.45
C THR A 468 11.50 25.55 -4.15
N VAL A 469 12.69 25.05 -3.83
CA VAL A 469 13.88 25.86 -3.55
C VAL A 469 14.87 25.70 -4.71
N THR A 470 15.38 26.81 -5.21
CA THR A 470 16.44 26.89 -6.21
C THR A 470 17.71 27.42 -5.56
N VAL A 471 18.76 26.61 -5.53
CA VAL A 471 20.08 27.00 -5.05
C VAL A 471 20.98 27.24 -6.26
N LYS A 472 21.31 28.51 -6.52
CA LYS A 472 22.29 28.91 -7.55
C LYS A 472 23.68 28.93 -6.91
N LEU A 473 24.47 27.91 -7.20
CA LEU A 473 25.77 27.65 -6.58
C LEU A 473 26.79 28.75 -6.90
N LYS A 474 27.64 29.05 -5.93
CA LYS A 474 28.85 29.86 -6.09
C LYS A 474 30.00 29.10 -5.44
N PHE A 475 31.05 28.87 -6.22
CA PHE A 475 32.33 28.35 -5.75
C PHE A 475 33.43 29.36 -6.07
N LYS A 476 34.45 29.40 -5.20
CA LYS A 476 35.66 30.22 -5.34
C LYS A 476 36.71 29.60 -6.27
N SER A 477 36.67 28.27 -6.43
CA SER A 477 37.54 27.44 -7.25
C SER A 477 36.77 26.75 -8.39
N ASN A 478 37.49 26.10 -9.31
CA ASN A 478 36.91 25.19 -10.32
C ASN A 478 36.43 23.86 -9.71
N SER A 479 35.86 23.90 -8.50
CA SER A 479 35.23 22.75 -7.83
C SER A 479 33.90 22.40 -8.51
N SER A 480 33.45 21.16 -8.33
CA SER A 480 32.14 20.70 -8.76
C SER A 480 31.48 19.85 -7.68
N LEU A 481 30.17 20.01 -7.53
CA LEU A 481 29.34 19.28 -6.58
C LEU A 481 28.63 18.14 -7.30
N ALA A 482 28.84 16.91 -6.84
CA ALA A 482 28.16 15.73 -7.36
C ALA A 482 26.83 15.50 -6.63
N TYR A 483 25.70 15.58 -7.34
CA TYR A 483 24.36 15.37 -6.78
C TYR A 483 23.43 14.70 -7.80
N GLN A 484 22.67 13.68 -7.38
CA GLN A 484 21.72 12.94 -8.23
C GLN A 484 22.31 12.51 -9.59
N ASN A 485 23.51 11.92 -9.57
CA ASN A 485 24.29 11.47 -10.74
C ASN A 485 24.67 12.59 -11.74
N LYS A 486 24.53 13.88 -11.38
CA LYS A 486 24.97 15.04 -12.17
C LYS A 486 26.08 15.80 -11.41
N GLN A 487 27.05 16.33 -12.16
CA GLN A 487 28.00 17.34 -11.69
C GLN A 487 27.41 18.75 -11.85
N TYR A 488 27.61 19.61 -10.86
CA TYR A 488 27.20 21.02 -10.86
C TYR A 488 28.40 21.92 -10.57
N PHE A 489 28.50 23.04 -11.27
CA PHE A 489 29.64 23.98 -11.21
C PHE A 489 29.21 25.36 -10.67
N SER A 490 30.19 26.27 -10.50
CA SER A 490 29.94 27.65 -10.06
C SER A 490 29.02 28.36 -11.06
N GLY A 491 27.82 28.78 -10.63
CA GLY A 491 26.78 29.39 -11.45
C GLY A 491 25.59 28.48 -11.79
N ASP A 492 25.73 27.15 -11.67
CA ASP A 492 24.65 26.20 -11.89
C ASP A 492 23.53 26.31 -10.84
N LYS A 493 22.35 25.76 -11.18
CA LYS A 493 21.18 25.71 -10.29
C LYS A 493 20.83 24.27 -9.93
N ILE A 494 20.76 23.99 -8.63
CA ILE A 494 20.09 22.80 -8.06
C ILE A 494 18.66 23.21 -7.68
N ALA A 495 17.66 22.41 -8.07
CA ALA A 495 16.27 22.58 -7.64
C ALA A 495 15.89 21.43 -6.70
N VAL A 496 15.35 21.76 -5.52
CA VAL A 496 14.90 20.80 -4.51
C VAL A 496 13.45 21.10 -4.16
N ASN A 497 12.61 20.05 -4.13
CA ASN A 497 11.23 20.16 -3.66
C ASN A 497 11.14 19.63 -2.24
N LEU A 498 10.62 20.45 -1.33
CA LEU A 498 10.48 20.18 0.10
C LEU A 498 9.02 20.33 0.51
N ASN A 499 8.54 19.47 1.41
CA ASN A 499 7.26 19.64 2.08
C ASN A 499 7.45 20.29 3.47
N ARG A 500 6.35 20.54 4.20
CA ARG A 500 6.41 21.23 5.49
C ARG A 500 7.27 20.45 6.49
N PHE A 501 8.25 21.15 7.05
CA PHE A 501 9.29 20.62 7.95
C PHE A 501 10.28 19.61 7.31
N GLU A 502 10.29 19.49 5.98
CA GLU A 502 11.41 18.88 5.28
C GLU A 502 12.54 19.90 5.07
N SER A 503 13.76 19.38 5.02
CA SER A 503 15.00 20.14 5.01
C SER A 503 16.03 19.51 4.09
N PHE A 504 16.88 20.34 3.49
CA PHE A 504 17.99 19.92 2.64
C PHE A 504 19.26 20.68 3.01
N GLN A 505 20.39 19.97 3.09
CA GLN A 505 21.71 20.54 3.28
C GLN A 505 22.60 20.20 2.08
N LEU A 506 23.48 21.12 1.70
CA LEU A 506 24.65 20.82 0.88
C LEU A 506 25.91 21.41 1.50
N SER A 507 27.03 20.72 1.31
CA SER A 507 28.36 21.09 1.79
C SER A 507 29.42 20.80 0.74
N GLU A 508 30.43 21.65 0.64
CA GLU A 508 31.53 21.48 -0.31
C GLU A 508 32.88 21.94 0.29
N ARG A 509 33.96 21.37 -0.23
CA ARG A 509 35.36 21.64 0.17
C ARG A 509 35.93 22.92 -0.45
N THR A 510 35.04 23.87 -0.76
CA THR A 510 35.33 25.23 -1.24
C THR A 510 34.35 26.20 -0.59
N ASP A 511 34.66 27.49 -0.60
CA ASP A 511 33.79 28.52 -0.07
C ASP A 511 32.48 28.64 -0.88
N LEU A 512 31.33 28.48 -0.21
CA LEU A 512 29.99 28.63 -0.80
C LEU A 512 29.47 30.08 -0.78
N THR A 513 30.22 31.03 -0.22
CA THR A 513 29.79 32.42 -0.06
C THR A 513 29.41 33.05 -1.41
N GLY A 514 28.25 33.71 -1.44
CA GLY A 514 27.66 34.24 -2.67
C GLY A 514 26.78 33.26 -3.44
N THR A 515 26.58 32.04 -2.93
CA THR A 515 25.52 31.13 -3.40
C THR A 515 24.16 31.79 -3.12
N PHE A 516 23.23 31.75 -4.07
CA PHE A 516 21.89 32.31 -3.87
C PHE A 516 20.87 31.21 -3.61
N VAL A 517 20.00 31.42 -2.63
CA VAL A 517 18.84 30.55 -2.36
C VAL A 517 17.57 31.34 -2.64
N GLU A 518 16.78 30.89 -3.61
CA GLU A 518 15.47 31.45 -3.95
C GLU A 518 14.38 30.38 -3.78
N ALA A 519 13.24 30.73 -3.17
CA ALA A 519 12.14 29.80 -2.93
C ALA A 519 10.77 30.38 -3.32
N ASN A 520 9.82 29.53 -3.71
CA ASN A 520 8.45 29.96 -4.01
C ASN A 520 7.68 30.42 -2.74
N HIS A 521 7.96 29.77 -1.60
CA HIS A 521 7.43 30.09 -0.27
C HIS A 521 8.57 30.41 0.71
N PRO A 522 8.29 31.08 1.86
CA PRO A 522 9.29 31.33 2.89
C PRO A 522 10.01 30.07 3.39
N VAL A 523 11.33 30.20 3.59
CA VAL A 523 12.22 29.14 4.08
C VAL A 523 13.14 29.68 5.16
N ALA A 524 13.58 28.83 6.09
CA ALA A 524 14.73 29.16 6.93
C ALA A 524 16.02 28.72 6.21
N VAL A 525 17.05 29.57 6.23
CA VAL A 525 18.37 29.28 5.63
C VAL A 525 19.44 29.46 6.70
N PHE A 526 20.28 28.45 6.87
CA PHE A 526 21.42 28.43 7.78
C PHE A 526 22.70 28.23 6.97
N ALA A 527 23.79 28.86 7.36
CA ALA A 527 25.07 28.72 6.68
C ALA A 527 26.27 28.86 7.63
N GLY A 528 27.41 28.36 7.18
CA GLY A 528 28.68 28.39 7.89
C GLY A 528 29.53 27.19 7.49
N ASN A 529 30.25 26.58 8.43
CA ASN A 529 31.18 25.48 8.16
C ASN A 529 30.92 24.31 9.11
N ARG A 530 31.14 23.08 8.63
CA ARG A 530 31.08 21.88 9.47
C ARG A 530 32.06 21.97 10.64
N CYS A 531 33.26 22.46 10.34
CA CYS A 531 34.39 22.68 11.22
C CYS A 531 35.35 23.68 10.56
N ASN A 532 35.86 24.70 11.24
CA ASN A 532 36.87 25.61 10.70
C ASN A 532 37.81 26.16 11.79
N LYS A 533 39.02 26.56 11.38
CA LYS A 533 40.00 27.28 12.22
C LYS A 533 40.08 28.76 11.90
N LEU A 534 39.72 29.15 10.66
CA LEU A 534 39.85 30.48 10.04
C LEU A 534 41.28 31.06 9.92
N GLN A 535 42.19 30.67 10.81
CA GLN A 535 43.60 31.04 10.90
C GLN A 535 44.49 29.81 11.22
N ARG A 536 45.80 30.03 11.42
CA ARG A 536 46.80 28.98 11.69
C ARG A 536 46.70 28.36 13.08
N TYR A 537 46.09 29.04 14.05
CA TYR A 537 45.98 28.62 15.45
C TYR A 537 44.50 28.42 15.84
N GLY A 538 44.28 27.66 16.92
CA GLY A 538 42.96 27.19 17.33
C GLY A 538 42.80 25.68 17.18
N PHE A 539 41.77 25.13 17.80
CA PHE A 539 41.19 23.85 17.43
C PHE A 539 40.27 24.09 16.22
N CYS A 540 39.13 23.41 16.10
CA CYS A 540 38.29 23.48 14.91
C CYS A 540 36.82 23.53 15.32
N SER A 541 36.23 24.70 15.19
CA SER A 541 34.85 24.97 15.63
C SER A 541 33.87 24.72 14.51
N HIS A 542 32.69 24.20 14.85
CA HIS A 542 31.51 24.41 14.05
C HIS A 542 31.30 25.92 13.82
N LEU A 543 30.75 26.33 12.67
CA LEU A 543 30.35 27.72 12.44
C LEU A 543 28.93 27.69 11.85
N MET A 544 27.97 28.42 12.45
CA MET A 544 26.58 28.36 12.00
C MET A 544 25.77 29.60 12.40
N GLU A 545 25.24 30.33 11.41
CA GLU A 545 24.19 31.35 11.61
C GLU A 545 22.96 31.08 10.74
N GLN A 546 21.77 31.35 11.27
CA GLN A 546 20.54 31.51 10.49
C GLN A 546 20.58 32.87 9.79
N LEU A 547 20.67 32.85 8.46
CA LEU A 547 20.81 34.07 7.67
C LEU A 547 19.47 34.82 7.59
N PRO A 548 19.46 36.17 7.68
CA PRO A 548 18.29 36.98 7.35
C PRO A 548 18.05 36.99 5.82
N PRO A 549 16.80 37.20 5.36
CA PRO A 549 16.53 37.38 3.94
C PRO A 549 17.14 38.68 3.42
N ILE A 550 17.36 38.77 2.11
CA ILE A 550 17.98 39.94 1.45
C ILE A 550 17.22 41.25 1.73
N GLU A 551 15.92 41.17 2.02
CA GLU A 551 15.06 42.31 2.36
C GLU A 551 15.26 42.87 3.78
N ASP A 552 15.80 42.08 4.72
CA ASP A 552 16.18 42.53 6.06
C ASP A 552 17.63 43.06 6.14
N LEU A 553 18.43 42.90 5.07
CA LEU A 553 19.80 43.42 5.00
C LEU A 553 19.84 44.96 5.01
N ASP A 554 20.98 45.52 5.43
CA ASP A 554 21.12 46.95 5.69
C ASP A 554 22.31 47.59 4.96
N THR A 555 22.45 48.91 5.11
CA THR A 555 23.40 49.74 4.35
C THR A 555 24.48 50.40 5.20
N GLU A 556 24.36 50.40 6.53
CA GLU A 556 25.36 51.03 7.41
C GLU A 556 25.52 50.23 8.72
N TYR A 557 26.77 49.93 9.07
CA TYR A 557 27.14 49.04 10.16
C TYR A 557 28.34 49.62 10.92
N ILE A 558 28.44 49.30 12.21
CA ILE A 558 29.69 49.37 12.96
C ILE A 558 29.99 47.96 13.45
N VAL A 559 31.18 47.44 13.13
CA VAL A 559 31.63 46.12 13.58
C VAL A 559 32.40 46.29 14.90
N PRO A 560 31.95 45.71 16.01
CA PRO A 560 32.71 45.71 17.25
C PRO A 560 33.91 44.76 17.14
N PRO A 561 34.96 44.95 17.97
CA PRO A 561 35.98 43.93 18.11
C PRO A 561 35.39 42.66 18.74
N SER A 562 35.81 41.52 18.18
CA SER A 562 36.00 40.30 18.96
C SER A 562 37.04 40.55 20.06
N LEU A 563 36.92 39.81 21.17
CA LEU A 563 37.70 39.83 22.41
C LEU A 563 39.13 40.41 22.35
N GLU A 564 39.58 41.10 23.42
CA GLU A 564 40.87 41.84 23.53
C GLU A 564 42.09 41.13 22.91
N THR A 565 42.24 39.82 23.14
CA THR A 565 43.38 38.99 22.70
C THR A 565 43.14 38.22 21.39
N SER A 566 41.98 38.43 20.76
CA SER A 566 41.56 37.81 19.51
C SER A 566 41.65 38.78 18.34
N GLY A 567 41.54 38.25 17.12
CA GLY A 567 41.30 39.04 15.94
C GLY A 567 39.83 38.98 15.52
N THR A 568 39.45 39.94 14.69
CA THR A 568 38.16 39.99 14.02
C THR A 568 38.38 39.92 12.51
N ARG A 569 37.90 38.86 11.85
CA ARG A 569 37.70 38.87 10.40
C ARG A 569 36.28 39.33 10.11
N ILE A 570 36.12 40.34 9.28
CA ILE A 570 34.83 40.73 8.72
C ILE A 570 34.70 40.25 7.29
N ARG A 571 33.51 39.83 6.90
CA ARG A 571 33.16 39.41 5.54
C ARG A 571 31.93 40.16 5.05
N MET A 572 32.14 41.01 4.06
CA MET A 572 31.13 41.84 3.40
C MET A 572 30.62 41.10 2.15
N VAL A 573 29.40 40.58 2.18
CA VAL A 573 28.81 39.76 1.09
C VAL A 573 27.71 40.54 0.37
N ALA A 574 27.85 40.68 -0.95
CA ALA A 574 26.94 41.48 -1.76
C ALA A 574 25.84 40.66 -2.42
N SER A 575 24.58 40.94 -2.07
CA SER A 575 23.38 40.35 -2.69
C SER A 575 23.16 40.83 -4.13
N GLN A 576 23.63 42.04 -4.43
CA GLN A 576 23.54 42.72 -5.72
C GLN A 576 24.79 43.58 -5.91
N ARG A 577 24.95 44.23 -7.08
CA ARG A 577 26.07 45.16 -7.30
C ARG A 577 26.01 46.31 -6.29
N THR A 578 27.10 46.50 -5.55
CA THR A 578 27.15 47.35 -4.34
C THR A 578 28.51 48.03 -4.25
N LYS A 579 28.55 49.36 -4.08
CA LYS A 579 29.73 50.10 -3.61
C LYS A 579 29.76 50.01 -2.09
N VAL A 580 30.85 49.47 -1.54
CA VAL A 580 31.11 49.43 -0.09
C VAL A 580 32.29 50.34 0.23
N GLU A 581 32.10 51.17 1.25
CA GLU A 581 33.09 52.04 1.86
C GLU A 581 33.35 51.52 3.28
N PHE A 582 34.62 51.39 3.67
CA PHE A 582 35.00 50.90 4.98
C PHE A 582 36.11 51.76 5.58
N PHE A 583 35.91 52.17 6.83
CA PHE A 583 36.74 53.13 7.53
C PHE A 583 37.49 52.41 8.65
N PHE A 584 38.82 52.47 8.61
CA PHE A 584 39.69 51.77 9.55
C PHE A 584 40.91 52.62 9.90
N ASN A 585 41.14 52.84 11.21
CA ASN A 585 42.23 53.65 11.77
C ASN A 585 42.41 55.00 11.05
N GLY A 586 41.30 55.71 10.82
CA GLY A 586 41.24 57.00 10.11
C GLY A 586 41.29 56.91 8.57
N GLY A 587 41.72 55.79 8.00
CA GLY A 587 41.76 55.59 6.55
C GLY A 587 40.43 55.12 5.96
N LYS A 588 39.91 55.85 4.97
CA LYS A 588 38.82 55.37 4.11
C LYS A 588 39.35 54.40 3.06
N ARG A 589 38.66 53.27 2.87
CA ARG A 589 38.86 52.33 1.75
C ARG A 589 37.54 52.11 1.04
N GLU A 590 37.59 51.83 -0.26
CA GLU A 590 36.40 51.58 -1.08
C GLU A 590 36.56 50.32 -1.92
N LYS A 591 35.45 49.61 -2.15
CA LYS A 591 35.40 48.45 -3.05
C LYS A 591 34.02 48.32 -3.68
N ILE A 592 33.97 48.16 -5.00
CA ILE A 592 32.76 47.66 -5.68
C ILE A 592 32.74 46.13 -5.57
N LEU A 593 31.62 45.61 -5.09
CA LEU A 593 31.26 44.20 -5.08
C LEU A 593 30.16 43.94 -6.12
N GLU A 594 30.19 42.75 -6.70
CA GLU A 594 29.24 42.29 -7.72
C GLU A 594 28.33 41.21 -7.10
N PRO A 595 27.16 40.89 -7.69
CA PRO A 595 26.20 39.95 -7.09
C PRO A 595 26.84 38.58 -6.81
N GLY A 596 26.83 38.16 -5.54
CA GLY A 596 27.45 36.91 -5.11
C GLY A 596 28.99 36.96 -5.07
N THR A 597 29.59 38.14 -4.90
CA THR A 597 30.98 38.28 -4.46
C THR A 597 31.06 38.92 -3.07
N TYR A 598 32.24 38.82 -2.46
CA TYR A 598 32.48 39.32 -1.11
C TYR A 598 33.86 39.99 -1.00
N LYS A 599 34.08 40.71 0.10
CA LYS A 599 35.40 41.18 0.53
C LYS A 599 35.61 40.92 2.01
N ASP A 600 36.74 40.31 2.33
CA ASP A 600 37.21 40.14 3.70
C ASP A 600 38.15 41.28 4.12
N ALA A 601 38.10 41.67 5.38
CA ALA A 601 39.10 42.50 6.05
C ALA A 601 39.32 41.99 7.49
N GLU A 602 40.48 42.28 8.07
CA GLU A 602 40.86 41.80 9.41
C GLU A 602 41.41 42.94 10.26
N PHE A 603 41.14 42.89 11.57
CA PHE A 603 41.65 43.80 12.58
C PHE A 603 41.78 43.12 13.95
N HIS A 604 42.54 43.72 14.88
CA HIS A 604 42.90 43.13 16.17
C HIS A 604 42.92 44.22 17.27
N GLY A 605 42.76 43.83 18.53
CA GLY A 605 42.78 44.76 19.66
C GLY A 605 41.60 45.74 19.69
N GLU A 606 41.78 46.89 20.35
CA GLU A 606 40.76 47.94 20.50
C GLU A 606 40.54 48.75 19.20
N HIS A 607 40.09 48.07 18.16
CA HIS A 607 39.69 48.67 16.89
C HIS A 607 38.25 48.30 16.55
N SER A 608 37.60 49.14 15.75
CA SER A 608 36.25 48.93 15.25
C SER A 608 36.17 49.47 13.82
N VAL A 609 35.33 48.85 12.99
CA VAL A 609 35.19 49.21 11.57
C VAL A 609 33.81 49.78 11.31
N HIS A 610 33.73 51.02 10.84
CA HIS A 610 32.50 51.55 10.23
C HIS A 610 32.43 51.11 8.77
N LEU A 611 31.29 50.58 8.37
CA LEU A 611 30.99 50.12 7.01
C LEU A 611 29.76 50.87 6.49
N LYS A 612 29.85 51.35 5.25
CA LYS A 612 28.72 51.99 4.54
C LYS A 612 28.61 51.44 3.13
N ALA A 613 27.39 51.15 2.70
CA ALA A 613 27.08 50.58 1.39
C ALA A 613 25.97 51.36 0.69
N ASP A 614 26.01 51.46 -0.64
CA ASP A 614 24.97 52.12 -1.42
C ASP A 614 23.71 51.24 -1.67
N LYS A 615 23.81 49.94 -1.37
CA LYS A 615 22.77 48.90 -1.51
C LYS A 615 22.87 47.88 -0.35
N PRO A 616 21.83 47.07 -0.07
CA PRO A 616 21.82 46.14 1.05
C PRO A 616 22.94 45.10 0.99
N LEU A 617 23.75 45.08 2.06
CA LEU A 617 24.95 44.27 2.23
C LEU A 617 24.73 43.29 3.40
N MET A 618 25.29 42.08 3.33
CA MET A 618 25.39 41.23 4.52
C MET A 618 26.79 41.36 5.12
N VAL A 619 26.87 41.61 6.42
CA VAL A 619 28.12 41.71 7.17
C VAL A 619 28.17 40.58 8.20
N LEU A 620 29.17 39.72 8.06
CA LEU A 620 29.53 38.70 9.04
C LEU A 620 30.81 39.12 9.77
N SER A 621 30.87 38.78 11.04
CA SER A 621 32.06 38.89 11.90
C SER A 621 32.45 37.49 12.37
N PHE A 622 33.75 37.22 12.40
CA PHE A 622 34.31 36.00 12.94
C PHE A 622 35.43 36.33 13.93
N ALA A 623 35.38 35.74 15.11
CA ALA A 623 36.55 35.73 15.99
C ALA A 623 37.62 34.79 15.41
N ILE A 624 38.88 35.22 15.46
CA ILE A 624 40.04 34.44 14.98
C ILE A 624 41.14 34.40 16.04
N ARG A 625 41.67 33.21 16.31
CA ARG A 625 42.68 32.98 17.36
C ARG A 625 44.07 33.36 16.84
N MET A 626 44.64 34.45 17.36
CA MET A 626 45.85 35.07 16.81
C MET A 626 47.17 34.43 17.30
N ALA A 627 47.15 33.71 18.42
CA ALA A 627 48.36 33.14 19.03
C ALA A 627 48.09 31.77 19.67
N ARG A 628 49.14 30.96 19.81
CA ARG A 628 49.08 29.60 20.40
C ARG A 628 48.56 29.57 21.85
N GLY A 629 48.76 30.65 22.61
CA GLY A 629 48.38 30.76 24.02
C GLY A 629 47.18 31.65 24.31
N GLY A 630 46.44 32.10 23.29
CA GLY A 630 45.17 32.79 23.52
C GLY A 630 44.09 31.79 23.92
N GLU A 631 43.20 32.15 24.82
CA GLU A 631 41.90 31.46 25.02
C GLU A 631 40.98 31.68 23.82
N GLY A 632 39.89 30.92 23.76
CA GLY A 632 38.85 31.06 22.73
C GLY A 632 39.23 30.45 21.39
N ASP A 633 38.28 29.74 20.81
CA ASP A 633 38.33 29.22 19.44
C ASP A 633 37.37 30.03 18.52
N PRO A 634 37.37 29.84 17.19
CA PRO A 634 36.60 30.71 16.29
C PRO A 634 35.08 30.49 16.40
N TYR A 635 34.31 31.57 16.29
CA TYR A 635 32.84 31.57 16.16
C TYR A 635 32.40 32.47 14.99
N MET A 636 31.16 32.31 14.52
CA MET A 636 30.56 33.10 13.44
C MET A 636 29.34 33.88 13.94
N SER A 637 29.30 35.19 13.72
CA SER A 637 28.14 36.02 14.06
C SER A 637 27.78 36.96 12.90
N LEU A 638 26.49 37.15 12.66
CA LEU A 638 25.99 38.31 11.92
C LEU A 638 26.33 39.60 12.68
N VAL A 639 26.53 40.70 11.96
CA VAL A 639 26.67 42.04 12.56
C VAL A 639 25.36 42.80 12.34
N PRO A 640 24.75 43.41 13.37
CA PRO A 640 23.52 44.18 13.21
C PRO A 640 23.79 45.52 12.49
N GLY A 641 22.92 45.87 11.54
CA GLY A 641 22.92 47.18 10.87
C GLY A 641 22.13 48.24 11.64
N PHE A 642 22.34 49.52 11.34
CA PHE A 642 21.72 50.65 12.07
C PHE A 642 20.17 50.61 12.07
N ASN A 643 19.56 50.06 11.02
CA ASN A 643 18.11 49.87 10.93
C ASN A 643 17.63 48.54 11.54
N GLN A 644 18.52 47.72 12.08
CA GLN A 644 18.24 46.52 12.87
C GLN A 644 18.46 46.77 14.39
N TYR A 645 18.84 47.99 14.79
CA TYR A 645 19.02 48.37 16.19
C TYR A 645 17.67 48.54 16.90
N LEU A 646 17.59 48.13 18.17
CA LEU A 646 16.42 48.32 19.06
C LEU A 646 16.81 49.20 20.25
N CYS A 647 15.83 49.71 20.99
CA CYS A 647 16.06 50.36 22.29
C CYS A 647 15.96 49.39 23.49
N GLN A 648 15.55 48.15 23.25
CA GLN A 648 15.23 47.16 24.28
C GLN A 648 15.49 45.75 23.77
N TYR A 649 16.18 44.94 24.57
CA TYR A 649 16.55 43.56 24.28
C TYR A 649 16.42 42.69 25.54
N PHE A 650 15.95 41.45 25.37
CA PHE A 650 16.06 40.41 26.39
C PHE A 650 16.76 39.21 25.76
N VAL A 651 17.98 38.96 26.23
CA VAL A 651 18.98 38.10 25.58
C VAL A 651 19.43 37.00 26.50
N LEU A 652 20.10 36.00 25.92
CA LEU A 652 20.67 34.87 26.60
C LEU A 652 22.19 35.03 26.66
N VAL A 653 22.78 34.72 27.80
CA VAL A 653 24.20 34.40 27.90
C VAL A 653 24.29 32.92 28.25
N PRO A 654 24.74 32.05 27.32
CA PRO A 654 24.99 30.63 27.56
C PRO A 654 25.83 30.36 28.82
N GLY A 655 25.55 29.22 29.47
CA GLY A 655 26.42 28.66 30.51
C GLY A 655 27.56 27.82 29.91
N GLY A 656 28.56 27.50 30.73
CA GLY A 656 29.71 26.67 30.33
C GLY A 656 30.97 27.47 29.98
N TYR A 657 30.82 28.73 29.57
CA TYR A 657 31.93 29.60 29.16
C TYR A 657 32.48 30.40 30.34
N THR A 658 33.82 30.45 30.48
CA THR A 658 34.50 31.14 31.60
C THR A 658 34.45 32.66 31.48
N LYS A 659 34.35 33.19 30.25
CA LYS A 659 34.23 34.63 29.98
C LYS A 659 33.10 34.86 28.98
N ASN A 660 32.20 35.80 29.31
CA ASN A 660 31.03 36.12 28.50
C ASN A 660 30.88 37.64 28.40
N PHE A 661 30.39 38.12 27.26
CA PHE A 661 30.42 39.53 26.93
C PHE A 661 29.18 40.00 26.14
N LEU A 662 28.85 41.27 26.33
CA LEU A 662 27.92 42.03 25.50
C LEU A 662 28.73 43.08 24.71
N SER A 663 28.68 43.01 23.39
CA SER A 663 29.18 44.09 22.52
C SER A 663 28.04 45.04 22.18
N ILE A 664 28.12 46.30 22.64
CA ILE A 664 27.02 47.29 22.58
C ILE A 664 27.45 48.47 21.72
N ILE A 665 26.65 48.81 20.71
CA ILE A 665 26.96 49.85 19.70
C ILE A 665 25.89 50.94 19.78
N MET A 666 26.21 52.10 20.35
CA MET A 666 25.22 53.15 20.65
C MET A 666 25.71 54.56 20.33
N LYS A 667 24.80 55.52 20.19
CA LYS A 667 25.18 56.95 20.12
C LYS A 667 25.83 57.37 21.43
N ALA A 668 26.89 58.19 21.35
CA ALA A 668 27.68 58.60 22.51
C ALA A 668 26.84 59.34 23.57
N ASP A 669 25.95 60.24 23.12
CA ASP A 669 25.14 61.09 23.99
C ASP A 669 24.13 60.28 24.82
N SER A 670 23.72 59.10 24.33
CA SER A 670 22.82 58.18 25.02
C SER A 670 23.51 57.33 26.10
N LYS A 671 24.83 57.42 26.29
CA LYS A 671 25.61 56.63 27.27
C LYS A 671 24.98 56.58 28.67
N SER A 672 24.43 57.70 29.13
CA SER A 672 23.79 57.83 30.45
C SER A 672 22.44 57.10 30.56
N SER A 673 21.81 56.76 29.44
CA SER A 673 20.50 56.09 29.37
C SER A 673 20.60 54.55 29.37
N LEU A 674 21.75 53.97 29.01
CA LEU A 674 21.96 52.53 28.94
C LEU A 674 21.78 51.86 30.30
N ARG A 675 21.05 50.74 30.33
CA ARG A 675 20.89 49.87 31.49
C ARG A 675 21.10 48.40 31.11
N ILE A 676 21.80 47.68 31.98
CA ILE A 676 21.91 46.21 31.97
C ILE A 676 21.29 45.74 33.29
N ASP A 677 20.22 44.95 33.22
CA ASP A 677 19.42 44.48 34.36
C ASP A 677 18.99 45.60 35.32
N GLY A 678 18.65 46.76 34.75
CA GLY A 678 18.24 47.98 35.46
C GLY A 678 19.39 48.81 36.06
N LYS A 679 20.64 48.33 36.00
CA LYS A 679 21.83 49.03 36.51
C LYS A 679 22.52 49.82 35.40
N GLN A 680 23.22 50.90 35.75
CA GLN A 680 24.16 51.56 34.84
C GLN A 680 25.39 50.67 34.61
N LEU A 681 26.09 50.90 33.49
CA LEU A 681 27.35 50.23 33.16
C LEU A 681 28.44 50.57 34.19
N SER A 682 29.02 49.56 34.84
CA SER A 682 30.19 49.76 35.71
C SER A 682 31.46 49.91 34.88
N LYS A 683 32.44 50.65 35.42
CA LYS A 683 33.81 50.65 34.88
C LYS A 683 34.46 49.27 35.00
N ASP A 684 34.21 48.56 36.10
CA ASP A 684 34.85 47.27 36.39
C ASP A 684 34.34 46.14 35.47
N ASP A 685 33.11 46.27 34.97
CA ASP A 685 32.53 45.36 33.97
C ASP A 685 32.89 45.79 32.52
N THR A 686 33.35 47.03 32.32
CA THR A 686 33.72 47.54 30.99
C THR A 686 35.10 47.05 30.59
N VAL A 687 35.19 46.35 29.45
CA VAL A 687 36.44 45.84 28.89
C VAL A 687 37.08 46.89 27.98
N SER A 688 36.29 47.47 27.07
CA SER A 688 36.74 48.50 26.14
C SER A 688 35.63 49.52 25.84
N GLU A 689 36.03 50.76 25.54
CA GLU A 689 35.14 51.85 25.09
C GLU A 689 35.77 52.53 23.85
N ILE A 690 35.38 52.07 22.66
CA ILE A 690 35.92 52.56 21.39
C ILE A 690 35.00 53.64 20.81
N LYS A 691 35.57 54.79 20.45
CA LYS A 691 34.85 55.88 19.76
C LYS A 691 34.88 55.67 18.25
N VAL A 692 33.72 55.75 17.61
CA VAL A 692 33.56 55.59 16.15
C VAL A 692 32.70 56.72 15.62
N VAL A 693 33.15 57.41 14.57
CA VAL A 693 32.34 58.42 13.87
C VAL A 693 31.61 57.72 12.72
N ALA A 694 30.27 57.82 12.69
CA ALA A 694 29.44 57.20 11.65
C ALA A 694 28.20 58.06 11.39
N SER A 695 27.76 58.17 10.13
CA SER A 695 26.60 59.01 9.75
C SER A 695 26.67 60.50 10.17
N HIS A 696 27.86 61.03 10.50
CA HIS A 696 28.13 62.33 11.18
C HIS A 696 27.79 62.38 12.69
N ASP A 697 27.30 61.30 13.29
CA ASP A 697 27.16 61.14 14.73
C ASP A 697 28.45 60.54 15.37
N ASN A 698 28.63 60.79 16.66
CA ASN A 698 29.57 60.03 17.49
C ASN A 698 28.88 58.77 18.05
N TYR A 699 29.48 57.61 17.82
CA TYR A 699 29.10 56.32 18.42
C TYR A 699 30.16 55.84 19.42
N LEU A 700 29.69 55.08 20.40
CA LEU A 700 30.49 54.30 21.33
C LEU A 700 30.24 52.82 21.07
N VAL A 701 31.33 52.07 21.01
CA VAL A 701 31.35 50.61 20.94
C VAL A 701 31.94 50.10 22.24
N TYR A 702 31.09 49.46 23.03
CA TYR A 702 31.47 48.80 24.28
C TYR A 702 31.69 47.32 24.06
N VAL A 703 32.64 46.76 24.80
CA VAL A 703 32.63 45.34 25.19
C VAL A 703 32.49 45.30 26.71
N VAL A 704 31.47 44.58 27.21
CA VAL A 704 31.11 44.54 28.63
C VAL A 704 31.08 43.10 29.12
N ARG A 705 31.74 42.78 30.23
CA ARG A 705 31.66 41.46 30.88
C ARG A 705 30.25 41.22 31.42
N THR A 706 29.77 39.99 31.26
CA THR A 706 28.49 39.54 31.82
C THR A 706 28.60 38.13 32.38
N ARG A 707 27.60 37.71 33.14
CA ARG A 707 27.46 36.35 33.67
C ARG A 707 26.54 35.53 32.75
N PRO A 708 26.55 34.19 32.81
CA PRO A 708 25.50 33.37 32.21
C PRO A 708 24.12 33.69 32.79
N GLY A 709 23.08 33.68 31.95
CA GLY A 709 21.72 34.01 32.39
C GLY A 709 20.85 34.66 31.31
N GLY A 710 19.69 35.19 31.73
CA GLY A 710 18.80 36.00 30.89
C GLY A 710 18.93 37.46 31.26
N HIS A 711 19.38 38.30 30.33
CA HIS A 711 19.74 39.70 30.59
C HIS A 711 18.81 40.67 29.87
N LYS A 712 18.41 41.72 30.58
CA LYS A 712 17.60 42.83 30.08
C LYS A 712 18.51 44.02 29.77
N VAL A 713 18.70 44.32 28.49
CA VAL A 713 19.51 45.46 28.03
C VAL A 713 18.58 46.50 27.41
N GLU A 714 18.61 47.75 27.88
CA GLU A 714 17.70 48.80 27.42
C GLU A 714 18.30 50.21 27.52
N THR A 715 17.70 51.16 26.80
CA THR A 715 18.01 52.59 26.88
C THR A 715 16.80 53.37 27.38
N LEU A 716 16.97 54.16 28.45
CA LEU A 716 15.88 54.92 29.07
C LEU A 716 15.38 56.12 28.25
N ASP A 717 16.21 56.62 27.31
CA ASP A 717 15.84 57.67 26.34
C ASP A 717 15.14 57.09 25.09
N ASN A 718 15.02 55.76 24.98
CA ASN A 718 14.57 55.00 23.81
C ASN A 718 15.51 55.08 22.59
N SER A 719 16.76 55.53 22.76
CA SER A 719 17.72 55.56 21.65
C SER A 719 18.13 54.16 21.22
N ARG A 720 18.13 53.90 19.91
CA ARG A 720 18.43 52.58 19.36
C ARG A 720 19.93 52.28 19.44
N PHE A 721 20.27 51.04 19.81
CA PHE A 721 21.63 50.52 19.83
C PHE A 721 21.70 49.13 19.21
N GLY A 722 22.87 48.78 18.69
CA GLY A 722 23.21 47.42 18.27
C GLY A 722 23.70 46.60 19.47
N LEU A 723 23.38 45.32 19.48
CA LEU A 723 23.80 44.38 20.53
C LEU A 723 24.20 43.04 19.90
N MET A 724 25.38 42.56 20.26
CA MET A 724 25.88 41.21 19.99
C MET A 724 26.31 40.57 21.31
N ILE A 725 26.20 39.25 21.42
CA ILE A 725 26.58 38.47 22.60
C ILE A 725 27.63 37.48 22.15
N HIS A 726 28.71 37.32 22.92
CA HIS A 726 29.76 36.34 22.65
C HIS A 726 30.43 35.88 23.95
N GLY A 727 31.13 34.76 23.89
CA GLY A 727 31.89 34.25 25.02
C GLY A 727 32.89 33.19 24.59
N GLN A 728 33.82 32.89 25.50
CA GLN A 728 34.91 31.96 25.29
C GLN A 728 35.19 31.13 26.54
N THR A 729 35.81 29.98 26.32
CA THR A 729 36.49 29.16 27.33
C THR A 729 37.82 28.68 26.77
N ASP A 730 38.49 27.73 27.43
CA ASP A 730 39.59 27.01 26.78
C ASP A 730 39.03 26.03 25.74
N GLY A 731 39.45 26.22 24.48
CA GLY A 731 39.11 25.32 23.37
C GLY A 731 37.74 25.52 22.68
N ASP A 732 36.82 26.33 23.21
CA ASP A 732 35.51 26.59 22.60
C ASP A 732 35.03 28.04 22.81
N SER A 733 34.14 28.51 21.93
CA SER A 733 33.55 29.87 21.96
C SER A 733 32.16 29.88 21.32
N TYR A 734 31.43 30.97 21.49
CA TYR A 734 30.19 31.24 20.75
C TYR A 734 30.04 32.73 20.47
N GLY A 735 29.24 33.10 19.47
CA GLY A 735 28.73 34.46 19.32
C GLY A 735 27.51 34.57 18.42
N TYR A 736 26.65 35.56 18.68
CA TYR A 736 25.46 35.82 17.87
C TYR A 736 24.95 37.26 18.04
N ALA A 737 24.22 37.78 17.04
CA ALA A 737 23.56 39.09 17.12
C ALA A 737 22.23 39.04 17.90
N ALA A 738 21.90 40.08 18.67
CA ALA A 738 20.66 40.11 19.44
C ALA A 738 19.40 40.41 18.59
N ASN A 739 19.57 41.06 17.44
CA ASN A 739 18.52 41.29 16.43
C ASN A 739 19.16 41.58 15.07
N VAL A 740 18.67 40.94 14.01
CA VAL A 740 19.03 41.24 12.60
C VAL A 740 17.81 41.52 11.71
N VAL A 741 16.65 41.71 12.32
CA VAL A 741 15.39 42.07 11.64
C VAL A 741 15.32 43.58 11.47
N LYS A 742 15.05 44.07 10.26
CA LYS A 742 15.08 45.49 9.90
C LYS A 742 13.82 46.21 10.39
N VAL A 743 13.98 47.07 11.39
CA VAL A 743 12.88 47.75 12.09
C VAL A 743 12.45 49.11 11.53
N SER A 744 13.18 49.63 10.54
CA SER A 744 12.71 50.70 9.64
C SER A 744 11.62 50.19 8.70
#